data_AF-A0A553PK22-F1
#
_entry.id   AF-A0A553PK22-F1
#
_cell.length_a   1.000
_cell.length_b   1.000
_cell.length_c   1.000
_cell.angle_alpha   90.00
_cell.angle_beta   90.00
_cell.angle_gamma   90.00
#
_symmetry.space_group_name_H-M   'P 1'
#
loop_
_entity.id
_entity.type
_entity.pdbx_description
1 polymer ?
#
loop_
_entity_poly.entity_id
_entity_poly.type
_entity_poly.pdbx_seq_one_letter_code
_entity_poly.pdbx_strand_id
1 'polypeptide(L)'
;MEFIPQDQRFLGIIVAKTKRISLNHSGNPCHEDENWDVIKCIEEFIVGTIGCTYPGILKTDLGLRNCSSLEDMLHLLDIHKALFTIPSSDMAAYTGCLRPCHLNGDDPISGKVRDVSGQFNLSDVIQGTHYSKKMNPRNPPYWSPATYNYLSGQCSTLHVPHQTTASYLGSAIHILINMTTIEKNQMSLVIHLHDENGFLENPTKGQEFLRSTSMEFIPQDQRFLGIIVAKTKRISLNHSGNPCHEDENWDVIKCIEEFIVGKMGCTYPGILKADLGLRNCSSLEDMLHLLDIHKALFTIPSSDMAAYTGCLRPCHLNGVDPIVDETLTVEQDEEFLPCLTLCGYPYRSDLTGNMILNRQLSHYCPPNATDFIECLGAGHFTLDDMVEDTQWLITGRSLDKSWWGEATYNFFNGKCFTLRIDTPSKANFVMDMVLMRFNWTTLQRHKMNMRIQIHGDEGYLPNPIYGKEFLHRQIVDFIPSPLKYTGVLVNKKKRTNINYPKGRCQEDPNWDIIRCIEEYIIRKIGCTYPWILRANLDGVKNCSTREEFGKLLGVHGAILNTSPSKLPKLTGCPPPCTLNDFAIATRDVNFGGVIGNSTGITYYLGTTNLEVTKETWLYDVNNLIGEIGGSLGLFLGASLLTIFEVVQGGFMKVFHVVNGGTK
;
A
#
# COMPACT_ATOMS: atom_id res chain seq x y z
N MET A 1 -7.00 -37.38 21.89
CA MET A 1 -5.61 -37.10 22.31
C MET A 1 -5.41 -35.62 22.16
N GLU A 2 -5.33 -34.90 23.27
CA GLU A 2 -4.81 -33.53 23.27
C GLU A 2 -3.29 -33.58 23.10
N PHE A 3 -2.73 -32.67 22.31
CA PHE A 3 -1.45 -32.04 22.61
C PHE A 3 -1.38 -30.69 21.90
N ILE A 4 -1.61 -29.64 22.68
CA ILE A 4 -1.27 -28.23 22.43
C ILE A 4 -0.05 -27.95 23.34
N PRO A 5 1.04 -27.34 22.83
CA PRO A 5 1.19 -25.87 22.71
C PRO A 5 1.58 -25.49 21.26
N GLN A 6 0.92 -24.58 20.52
CA GLN A 6 0.53 -23.19 20.82
C GLN A 6 1.24 -22.54 22.00
N ASP A 7 2.35 -21.85 21.74
CA ASP A 7 2.40 -20.38 21.76
C ASP A 7 3.85 -19.88 21.58
N GLN A 8 4.22 -19.48 20.35
CA GLN A 8 5.33 -18.57 20.08
C GLN A 8 4.87 -17.59 19.00
N ARG A 9 4.94 -16.29 19.29
CA ARG A 9 4.41 -15.20 18.46
C ARG A 9 5.52 -14.18 18.22
N PHE A 10 5.58 -13.56 17.03
CA PHE A 10 6.70 -12.72 16.58
C PHE A 10 6.20 -11.32 16.10
N LEU A 11 6.73 -10.20 16.59
CA LEU A 11 6.19 -8.82 16.32
C LEU A 11 7.10 -7.62 16.76
N GLY A 12 7.28 -6.55 15.98
CA GLY A 12 7.92 -5.28 16.41
C GLY A 12 6.98 -4.06 16.38
N ILE A 13 7.31 -2.85 16.89
CA ILE A 13 8.54 -2.23 17.47
C ILE A 13 8.12 -1.20 18.58
N ILE A 14 8.96 -0.87 19.60
CA ILE A 14 8.87 0.27 20.59
C ILE A 14 7.50 0.65 21.20
N VAL A 15 7.47 0.82 22.53
CA VAL A 15 6.25 1.16 23.29
C VAL A 15 6.22 2.62 23.73
N ALA A 16 5.06 3.26 23.58
CA ALA A 16 4.65 4.47 24.31
C ALA A 16 3.46 4.12 25.23
N LYS A 17 3.16 4.96 26.23
CA LYS A 17 2.14 4.65 27.25
C LYS A 17 1.18 5.80 27.48
N THR A 18 0.00 5.74 26.88
CA THR A 18 -1.20 6.41 27.42
C THR A 18 -2.02 5.40 28.22
N LYS A 19 -1.91 5.46 29.56
CA LYS A 19 -2.75 4.65 30.46
C LYS A 19 -3.63 5.58 31.30
N ARG A 20 -4.95 5.55 31.07
CA ARG A 20 -5.90 6.00 32.10
C ARG A 20 -5.80 5.02 33.27
N ILE A 21 -5.37 5.51 34.44
CA ILE A 21 -5.68 4.87 35.72
C ILE A 21 -6.54 5.84 36.52
N SER A 22 -7.79 5.48 36.71
CA SER A 22 -8.55 5.94 37.87
C SER A 22 -8.01 5.23 39.11
N LEU A 23 -7.29 5.94 39.97
CA LEU A 23 -7.12 5.50 41.35
C LEU A 23 -8.24 6.13 42.19
N ASN A 24 -9.10 5.28 42.74
CA ASN A 24 -9.69 5.55 44.03
C ASN A 24 -8.53 5.73 45.04
N HIS A 25 -8.54 6.68 45.97
CA HIS A 25 -9.70 7.18 46.71
C HIS A 25 -9.76 8.71 46.90
N SER A 26 -10.91 9.14 47.47
CA SER A 26 -11.26 10.49 47.94
C SER A 26 -11.22 11.60 46.88
N GLY A 27 -12.29 11.68 46.08
CA GLY A 27 -12.48 12.74 45.09
C GLY A 27 -13.64 12.45 44.13
N ASN A 28 -14.82 12.05 44.65
CA ASN A 28 -15.99 11.93 43.78
C ASN A 28 -16.40 13.34 43.34
N PRO A 29 -16.56 13.62 42.03
CA PRO A 29 -17.14 14.87 41.57
C PRO A 29 -18.55 14.98 42.12
N CYS A 30 -18.84 16.13 42.70
CA CYS A 30 -20.05 16.38 43.44
C CYS A 30 -20.68 17.69 42.95
N HIS A 31 -22.01 17.76 42.96
CA HIS A 31 -22.73 18.93 42.52
C HIS A 31 -22.62 20.02 43.61
N GLU A 32 -22.21 21.22 43.22
CA GLU A 32 -21.98 22.35 44.15
C GLU A 32 -23.28 23.01 44.64
N ASP A 33 -24.43 22.69 44.01
CA ASP A 33 -25.76 23.13 44.45
C ASP A 33 -26.34 22.20 45.53
N GLU A 34 -26.65 22.75 46.70
CA GLU A 34 -27.26 22.04 47.84
C GLU A 34 -28.68 21.52 47.56
N ASN A 35 -29.38 22.06 46.56
CA ASN A 35 -30.75 21.64 46.17
C ASN A 35 -30.77 20.61 45.02
N TRP A 36 -29.62 20.06 44.63
CA TRP A 36 -29.51 19.17 43.48
C TRP A 36 -30.21 17.80 43.67
N ASP A 37 -31.24 17.55 42.86
CA ASP A 37 -31.96 16.27 42.83
C ASP A 37 -31.43 15.35 41.72
N VAL A 38 -30.64 14.36 42.14
CA VAL A 38 -30.13 13.27 41.28
C VAL A 38 -31.23 12.52 40.55
N ILE A 39 -32.40 12.30 41.16
CA ILE A 39 -33.47 11.51 40.56
C ILE A 39 -34.04 12.27 39.36
N LYS A 40 -34.33 13.56 39.54
CA LYS A 40 -34.84 14.41 38.45
C LYS A 40 -33.87 14.50 37.28
N CYS A 41 -32.57 14.62 37.54
CA CYS A 41 -31.55 14.60 36.49
C CYS A 41 -31.54 13.27 35.70
N ILE A 42 -31.70 12.13 36.37
CA ILE A 42 -31.75 10.81 35.69
C ILE A 42 -33.03 10.69 34.85
N GLU A 43 -34.18 11.20 35.32
CA GLU A 43 -35.41 11.25 34.52
C GLU A 43 -35.27 12.12 33.26
N GLU A 44 -34.64 13.30 33.39
CA GLU A 44 -34.35 14.19 32.25
C GLU A 44 -33.36 13.55 31.25
N PHE A 45 -32.35 12.81 31.73
CA PHE A 45 -31.44 12.02 30.89
C PHE A 45 -32.17 10.92 30.10
N ILE A 46 -33.07 10.16 30.73
CA ILE A 46 -33.85 9.10 30.06
C ILE A 46 -34.74 9.70 28.95
N VAL A 47 -35.48 10.77 29.28
CA VAL A 47 -36.38 11.44 28.32
C VAL A 47 -35.58 12.06 27.16
N GLY A 48 -34.44 12.68 27.44
CA GLY A 48 -33.55 13.25 26.42
C GLY A 48 -32.93 12.19 25.49
N THR A 49 -32.55 11.03 26.04
CA THR A 49 -31.93 9.92 25.28
C THR A 49 -32.92 9.21 24.35
N ILE A 50 -34.20 9.13 24.72
CA ILE A 50 -35.24 8.48 23.90
C ILE A 50 -35.93 9.48 22.97
N GLY A 51 -35.95 10.77 23.32
CA GLY A 51 -36.56 11.83 22.51
C GLY A 51 -38.10 11.83 22.51
N CYS A 52 -38.71 11.17 23.49
CA CYS A 52 -40.16 11.14 23.69
C CYS A 52 -40.52 11.00 25.18
N THR A 53 -41.75 11.35 25.55
CA THR A 53 -42.28 11.28 26.93
C THR A 53 -43.29 10.13 27.10
N TYR A 54 -43.42 9.60 28.31
CA TYR A 54 -44.39 8.54 28.64
C TYR A 54 -45.24 8.91 29.86
N PRO A 55 -46.55 8.59 29.91
CA PRO A 55 -47.41 8.99 31.02
C PRO A 55 -47.02 8.31 32.34
N GLY A 56 -46.58 9.09 33.33
CA GLY A 56 -46.25 8.62 34.67
C GLY A 56 -44.97 9.21 35.27
N ILE A 57 -44.08 9.75 34.43
CA ILE A 57 -42.92 10.55 34.83
C ILE A 57 -43.29 12.05 34.72
N LEU A 58 -42.62 12.91 35.50
CA LEU A 58 -42.93 14.34 35.61
C LEU A 58 -43.00 15.04 34.23
N LYS A 59 -43.96 15.98 34.08
CA LYS A 59 -44.06 16.83 32.88
C LYS A 59 -42.83 17.73 32.79
N THR A 60 -41.94 17.45 31.84
CA THR A 60 -40.87 18.35 31.42
C THR A 60 -41.36 19.21 30.25
N ASP A 61 -41.09 20.52 30.28
CA ASP A 61 -41.56 21.49 29.26
C ASP A 61 -40.77 21.42 27.93
N LEU A 62 -40.17 20.27 27.62
CA LEU A 62 -39.26 20.06 26.47
C LEU A 62 -39.96 19.86 25.12
N GLY A 63 -41.30 19.88 25.07
CA GLY A 63 -42.07 19.83 23.81
C GLY A 63 -41.99 18.51 23.03
N LEU A 64 -41.49 17.42 23.64
CA LEU A 64 -41.26 16.13 22.99
C LEU A 64 -42.57 15.34 22.78
N ARG A 65 -42.61 14.52 21.72
CA ARG A 65 -43.75 13.63 21.38
C ARG A 65 -43.97 12.55 22.45
N ASN A 66 -45.15 11.94 22.49
CA ASN A 66 -45.39 10.75 23.33
C ASN A 66 -44.75 9.50 22.71
N CYS A 67 -44.05 8.70 23.52
CA CYS A 67 -43.53 7.39 23.13
C CYS A 67 -44.72 6.45 22.83
N SER A 68 -44.77 5.91 21.63
CA SER A 68 -45.94 5.17 21.13
C SER A 68 -45.62 4.07 20.12
N SER A 69 -44.38 3.99 19.61
CA SER A 69 -43.92 2.87 18.80
C SER A 69 -43.34 1.75 19.67
N LEU A 70 -43.31 0.53 19.12
CA LEU A 70 -42.66 -0.62 19.77
C LEU A 70 -41.13 -0.41 19.90
N GLU A 71 -40.54 0.34 18.97
CA GLU A 71 -39.11 0.69 18.97
C GLU A 71 -38.78 1.67 20.12
N ASP A 72 -39.64 2.68 20.36
CA ASP A 72 -39.53 3.59 21.52
C ASP A 72 -39.52 2.78 22.84
N MET A 73 -40.37 1.75 22.96
CA MET A 73 -40.45 0.90 24.17
C MET A 73 -39.26 -0.06 24.33
N LEU A 74 -38.69 -0.57 23.24
CA LEU A 74 -37.50 -1.43 23.31
C LEU A 74 -36.27 -0.62 23.73
N HIS A 75 -36.08 0.59 23.17
CA HIS A 75 -35.03 1.52 23.59
C HIS A 75 -35.14 1.88 25.08
N LEU A 76 -36.35 2.16 25.59
CA LEU A 76 -36.59 2.40 27.02
C LEU A 76 -36.19 1.21 27.90
N LEU A 77 -36.43 -0.02 27.42
CA LEU A 77 -36.13 -1.24 28.16
C LEU A 77 -34.62 -1.52 28.24
N ASP A 78 -33.88 -1.24 27.17
CA ASP A 78 -32.43 -1.44 27.14
C ASP A 78 -31.67 -0.35 27.93
N ILE A 79 -32.17 0.89 27.95
CA ILE A 79 -31.68 1.94 28.86
C ILE A 79 -31.91 1.54 30.33
N HIS A 80 -33.09 0.97 30.66
CA HIS A 80 -33.33 0.45 32.02
C HIS A 80 -32.40 -0.70 32.38
N LYS A 81 -32.14 -1.65 31.47
CA LYS A 81 -31.16 -2.72 31.73
C LYS A 81 -29.76 -2.16 31.95
N ALA A 82 -29.32 -1.17 31.17
CA ALA A 82 -28.04 -0.50 31.38
C ALA A 82 -27.98 0.13 32.79
N LEU A 83 -28.97 0.94 33.18
CA LEU A 83 -29.03 1.56 34.51
C LEU A 83 -29.00 0.54 35.67
N PHE A 84 -29.65 -0.62 35.54
CA PHE A 84 -29.64 -1.67 36.58
C PHE A 84 -28.40 -2.58 36.58
N THR A 85 -27.53 -2.50 35.56
CA THR A 85 -26.30 -3.31 35.46
C THR A 85 -25.02 -2.50 35.70
N ILE A 86 -25.12 -1.17 35.73
CA ILE A 86 -24.00 -0.27 35.97
C ILE A 86 -23.71 -0.15 37.48
N PRO A 87 -22.44 -0.26 37.92
CA PRO A 87 -22.06 -0.02 39.31
C PRO A 87 -22.39 1.39 39.80
N SER A 88 -22.70 1.54 41.08
CA SER A 88 -23.16 2.82 41.66
C SER A 88 -22.12 3.96 41.64
N SER A 89 -20.85 3.67 41.34
CA SER A 89 -19.80 4.67 41.03
C SER A 89 -19.94 5.31 39.66
N ASP A 90 -20.48 4.56 38.70
CA ASP A 90 -20.40 4.89 37.26
C ASP A 90 -21.71 5.50 36.76
N MET A 91 -22.78 5.39 37.55
CA MET A 91 -24.12 5.94 37.27
C MET A 91 -24.10 7.44 37.01
N ALA A 92 -23.23 8.20 37.69
CA ALA A 92 -23.05 9.64 37.47
C ALA A 92 -22.36 9.96 36.13
N ALA A 93 -21.49 9.07 35.62
CA ALA A 93 -20.87 9.22 34.31
C ALA A 93 -21.80 8.76 33.17
N TYR A 94 -22.63 7.75 33.42
CA TYR A 94 -23.61 7.27 32.45
C TYR A 94 -24.76 8.25 32.23
N THR A 95 -25.23 8.93 33.29
CA THR A 95 -26.39 9.83 33.26
C THR A 95 -26.04 11.33 33.27
N GLY A 96 -24.81 11.69 33.66
CA GLY A 96 -24.39 13.06 33.93
C GLY A 96 -24.70 13.56 35.35
N CYS A 97 -25.35 12.75 36.19
CA CYS A 97 -25.93 13.21 37.47
C CYS A 97 -25.02 12.98 38.68
N LEU A 98 -24.38 14.06 39.17
CA LEU A 98 -23.46 14.06 40.32
C LEU A 98 -24.20 14.03 41.69
N ARG A 99 -23.53 13.73 42.82
CA ARG A 99 -24.11 13.81 44.19
C ARG A 99 -23.66 15.09 44.93
N PRO A 100 -24.32 15.62 45.98
CA PRO A 100 -23.86 16.82 46.69
C PRO A 100 -22.54 16.66 47.48
N CYS A 101 -21.80 17.75 47.72
CA CYS A 101 -20.39 17.71 48.19
C CYS A 101 -20.13 17.58 49.71
N HIS A 102 -21.02 18.03 50.60
CA HIS A 102 -20.66 18.28 52.01
C HIS A 102 -20.93 17.13 52.99
N LEU A 103 -20.01 16.16 53.10
CA LEU A 103 -19.87 15.22 54.22
C LEU A 103 -18.38 14.93 54.50
N ASN A 104 -17.84 15.41 55.63
CA ASN A 104 -16.39 15.44 55.93
C ASN A 104 -15.99 14.70 57.23
N GLY A 105 -14.69 14.42 57.34
CA GLY A 105 -13.98 14.03 58.58
C GLY A 105 -12.49 13.68 58.35
N ASP A 106 -11.62 14.68 58.47
CA ASP A 106 -10.44 14.84 59.36
C ASP A 106 -9.55 13.60 59.68
N ASP A 107 -8.21 13.63 59.79
CA ASP A 107 -7.21 14.70 60.05
C ASP A 107 -5.79 14.26 59.50
N PRO A 108 -4.66 15.01 59.60
CA PRO A 108 -3.50 14.88 58.70
C PRO A 108 -2.37 13.93 59.14
N ILE A 109 -1.65 13.33 58.17
CA ILE A 109 -0.33 12.69 58.37
C ILE A 109 0.64 13.06 57.23
N SER A 110 1.87 13.41 57.58
CA SER A 110 2.98 13.67 56.65
C SER A 110 3.41 12.41 55.90
N GLY A 111 3.38 12.44 54.56
CA GLY A 111 3.86 11.36 53.69
C GLY A 111 4.88 11.86 52.67
N LYS A 112 6.01 11.16 52.53
CA LYS A 112 6.91 11.34 51.38
C LYS A 112 6.12 11.09 50.09
N VAL A 113 6.29 11.96 49.10
CA VAL A 113 5.87 11.68 47.72
C VAL A 113 6.54 10.38 47.29
N ARG A 114 5.76 9.30 47.16
CA ARG A 114 6.19 8.13 46.38
C ARG A 114 5.90 8.43 44.93
N ASP A 115 6.92 8.24 44.11
CA ASP A 115 6.84 8.21 42.66
C ASP A 115 5.75 7.21 42.23
N VAL A 116 4.68 7.70 41.58
CA VAL A 116 3.60 6.88 41.01
C VAL A 116 3.80 6.72 39.49
N SER A 117 5.04 6.69 39.02
CA SER A 117 5.36 6.07 37.75
C SER A 117 5.20 4.55 37.89
N GLY A 118 4.08 4.03 37.41
CA GLY A 118 3.96 2.61 37.08
C GLY A 118 4.90 2.28 35.92
N GLN A 119 6.18 2.08 36.22
CA GLN A 119 7.23 1.71 35.28
C GLN A 119 6.97 0.27 34.82
N PHE A 120 6.85 0.09 33.51
CA PHE A 120 6.93 -1.23 32.88
C PHE A 120 8.35 -1.37 32.37
N ASN A 121 9.01 -2.49 32.66
CA ASN A 121 10.33 -2.70 32.07
C ASN A 121 10.16 -2.94 30.57
N LEU A 122 11.14 -2.50 29.78
CA LEU A 122 11.14 -2.74 28.33
C LEU A 122 11.00 -4.26 28.01
N SER A 123 11.52 -5.12 28.88
CA SER A 123 11.38 -6.60 28.83
C SER A 123 9.95 -7.13 28.95
N ASP A 124 9.05 -6.38 29.60
CA ASP A 124 7.67 -6.84 29.85
C ASP A 124 6.82 -6.75 28.58
N VAL A 125 7.25 -5.90 27.65
CA VAL A 125 6.60 -5.66 26.37
C VAL A 125 7.46 -6.09 25.18
N ILE A 126 8.79 -6.01 25.24
CA ILE A 126 9.71 -6.49 24.20
C ILE A 126 10.31 -7.84 24.60
N GLN A 127 9.85 -8.90 23.95
CA GLN A 127 10.29 -10.28 24.17
C GLN A 127 11.66 -10.60 23.51
N GLY A 128 12.16 -9.75 22.61
CA GLY A 128 13.42 -9.98 21.90
C GLY A 128 13.65 -9.06 20.71
N THR A 129 14.81 -9.20 20.07
CA THR A 129 15.19 -8.49 18.84
C THR A 129 16.10 -9.39 18.01
N HIS A 130 15.70 -9.69 16.77
CA HIS A 130 16.40 -10.56 15.83
C HIS A 130 16.79 -9.79 14.57
N TYR A 131 17.97 -10.13 14.03
CA TYR A 131 18.50 -9.50 12.83
C TYR A 131 18.77 -10.59 11.77
N SER A 132 18.33 -10.38 10.53
CA SER A 132 18.28 -11.46 9.53
C SER A 132 19.64 -11.90 8.96
N LYS A 133 20.73 -11.16 9.26
CA LYS A 133 22.10 -11.48 8.84
C LYS A 133 22.97 -11.86 10.04
N LYS A 134 23.99 -12.70 9.85
CA LYS A 134 25.08 -12.87 10.83
C LYS A 134 25.80 -11.53 11.00
N MET A 135 25.43 -10.76 12.02
CA MET A 135 26.21 -9.60 12.48
C MET A 135 27.58 -10.05 13.00
N ASN A 136 28.53 -9.12 13.02
CA ASN A 136 29.75 -9.30 13.80
C ASN A 136 29.36 -9.38 15.29
N PRO A 137 29.63 -10.48 16.00
CA PRO A 137 29.12 -10.70 17.36
C PRO A 137 29.69 -9.73 18.41
N ARG A 138 30.58 -8.80 18.02
CA ARG A 138 31.15 -7.78 18.90
C ARG A 138 30.19 -6.63 19.23
N ASN A 139 29.28 -6.26 18.32
CA ASN A 139 28.32 -5.16 18.50
C ASN A 139 26.90 -5.59 18.07
N PRO A 140 26.12 -6.25 18.95
CA PRO A 140 24.70 -6.50 18.70
C PRO A 140 23.88 -5.20 18.71
N PRO A 141 22.66 -5.17 18.14
CA PRO A 141 21.72 -4.08 18.36
C PRO A 141 21.43 -3.96 19.85
N TYR A 142 21.38 -2.75 20.38
CA TYR A 142 21.11 -2.51 21.79
C TYR A 142 20.05 -1.43 21.99
N TRP A 143 19.26 -1.64 23.03
CA TRP A 143 18.28 -0.67 23.50
C TRP A 143 18.96 0.31 24.45
N SER A 144 18.85 1.61 24.16
CA SER A 144 19.06 2.64 25.16
C SER A 144 17.71 3.13 25.68
N PRO A 145 17.57 3.44 26.98
CA PRO A 145 16.50 4.32 27.44
C PRO A 145 16.62 5.63 26.66
N ALA A 146 15.56 6.03 25.97
CA ALA A 146 15.46 7.38 25.43
C ALA A 146 14.97 8.31 26.54
N THR A 147 15.12 9.62 26.34
CA THR A 147 14.68 10.62 27.31
C THR A 147 13.18 10.51 27.61
N TYR A 148 12.81 10.86 28.83
CA TYR A 148 11.43 10.77 29.31
C TYR A 148 10.59 11.84 28.59
N ASN A 149 9.62 11.45 27.78
CA ASN A 149 8.61 12.40 27.31
C ASN A 149 7.49 12.46 28.35
N TYR A 150 7.14 13.67 28.79
CA TYR A 150 6.06 13.89 29.73
C TYR A 150 4.70 13.37 29.23
N LEU A 151 4.45 13.43 27.91
CA LEU A 151 3.20 13.00 27.28
C LEU A 151 3.19 11.50 26.95
N SER A 152 4.34 10.94 26.56
CA SER A 152 4.43 9.59 25.97
C SER A 152 5.04 8.53 26.90
N GLY A 153 5.66 8.97 28.01
CA GLY A 153 6.23 8.12 29.06
C GLY A 153 7.69 7.74 28.83
N GLN A 154 8.05 6.51 29.24
CA GLN A 154 9.39 5.96 29.02
C GLN A 154 9.54 5.53 27.56
N CYS A 155 10.37 6.26 26.81
CA CYS A 155 10.76 5.90 25.44
C CYS A 155 12.02 5.02 25.46
N SER A 156 12.28 4.30 24.37
CA SER A 156 13.53 3.51 24.19
C SER A 156 13.95 3.48 22.74
N THR A 157 15.22 3.78 22.47
CA THR A 157 15.79 3.82 21.11
C THR A 157 16.56 2.54 20.85
N LEU A 158 16.27 1.88 19.72
CA LEU A 158 17.11 0.78 19.22
C LEU A 158 18.26 1.35 18.41
N HIS A 159 19.48 1.15 18.87
CA HIS A 159 20.69 1.47 18.10
C HIS A 159 21.05 0.33 17.16
N VAL A 160 21.27 0.65 15.89
CA VAL A 160 21.57 -0.32 14.82
C VAL A 160 22.99 -0.03 14.30
N PRO A 161 24.03 -0.70 14.82
CA PRO A 161 25.41 -0.18 14.79
C PRO A 161 26.13 -0.20 13.42
N HIS A 162 25.46 -0.41 12.28
CA HIS A 162 26.09 -0.53 10.97
C HIS A 162 25.24 0.00 9.81
N GLN A 163 25.90 0.56 8.78
CA GLN A 163 25.30 0.77 7.46
C GLN A 163 24.84 -0.57 6.90
N THR A 164 23.53 -0.75 6.80
CA THR A 164 22.92 -1.93 6.22
C THR A 164 22.99 -1.83 4.70
N THR A 165 23.56 -2.83 4.04
CA THR A 165 23.55 -2.89 2.57
C THR A 165 22.15 -3.26 2.13
N ALA A 166 21.44 -2.30 1.50
CA ALA A 166 20.02 -2.35 1.19
C ALA A 166 19.59 -3.63 0.45
N SER A 167 19.24 -4.64 1.23
CA SER A 167 18.79 -5.96 0.79
C SER A 167 17.58 -6.33 1.63
N TYR A 168 16.43 -6.40 0.96
CA TYR A 168 15.10 -6.45 1.58
C TYR A 168 14.92 -7.61 2.59
N LEU A 169 15.65 -8.71 2.40
CA LEU A 169 15.65 -9.87 3.29
C LEU A 169 16.93 -9.96 4.16
N GLY A 170 18.01 -9.29 3.78
CA GLY A 170 19.34 -9.40 4.41
C GLY A 170 19.66 -8.28 5.40
N SER A 171 18.71 -7.40 5.71
CA SER A 171 18.88 -6.26 6.61
C SER A 171 17.60 -5.91 7.37
N ALA A 172 16.75 -6.91 7.61
CA ALA A 172 15.54 -6.75 8.39
C ALA A 172 15.86 -6.78 9.90
N ILE A 173 15.28 -5.82 10.62
CA ILE A 173 15.22 -5.81 12.08
C ILE A 173 13.84 -6.34 12.45
N HIS A 174 13.80 -7.51 13.07
CA HIS A 174 12.61 -8.03 13.69
C HIS A 174 12.71 -7.73 15.19
N ILE A 175 11.70 -7.10 15.76
CA ILE A 175 11.55 -7.04 17.22
C ILE A 175 10.49 -8.09 17.59
N LEU A 176 10.38 -8.45 18.87
CA LEU A 176 9.33 -9.33 19.40
C LEU A 176 8.57 -8.59 20.49
N ILE A 177 7.23 -8.59 20.45
CA ILE A 177 6.36 -7.81 21.31
C ILE A 177 5.31 -8.71 21.96
N ASN A 178 5.11 -8.50 23.25
CA ASN A 178 4.14 -9.19 24.07
C ASN A 178 2.75 -8.55 23.91
N MET A 179 2.00 -8.96 22.88
CA MET A 179 0.63 -8.49 22.63
C MET A 179 -0.28 -8.68 23.85
N THR A 180 -0.12 -9.78 24.60
CA THR A 180 -0.87 -10.02 25.85
C THR A 180 -0.63 -8.92 26.89
N THR A 181 0.58 -8.35 26.97
CA THR A 181 0.87 -7.20 27.85
C THR A 181 0.19 -5.92 27.34
N ILE A 182 0.20 -5.70 26.02
CA ILE A 182 -0.41 -4.52 25.38
C ILE A 182 -1.93 -4.52 25.53
N GLU A 183 -2.59 -5.60 25.10
CA GLU A 183 -4.05 -5.77 25.16
C GLU A 183 -4.57 -5.65 26.61
N LYS A 184 -3.93 -6.36 27.55
CA LYS A 184 -4.31 -6.34 28.98
C LYS A 184 -4.19 -4.95 29.63
N ASN A 185 -3.35 -4.07 29.10
CA ASN A 185 -3.14 -2.72 29.62
C ASN A 185 -3.74 -1.61 28.73
N GLN A 186 -4.42 -1.96 27.63
CA GLN A 186 -4.99 -1.02 26.66
C GLN A 186 -3.97 0.02 26.14
N MET A 187 -2.74 -0.44 25.82
CA MET A 187 -1.69 0.46 25.35
C MET A 187 -1.77 0.68 23.83
N SER A 188 -1.76 1.93 23.38
CA SER A 188 -1.40 2.27 22.00
C SER A 188 0.12 2.32 21.86
N LEU A 189 0.62 2.02 20.66
CA LEU A 189 2.04 1.83 20.41
C LEU A 189 2.48 2.84 19.34
N VAL A 190 3.37 3.79 19.65
CA VAL A 190 3.84 4.79 18.68
C VAL A 190 5.30 4.51 18.33
N ILE A 191 5.52 4.16 17.06
CA ILE A 191 6.86 3.92 16.52
C ILE A 191 7.36 5.19 15.87
N HIS A 192 8.48 5.71 16.35
CA HIS A 192 9.18 6.84 15.75
C HIS A 192 10.40 6.36 14.97
N LEU A 193 10.49 6.75 13.70
CA LEU A 193 11.67 6.61 12.85
C LEU A 193 12.34 7.97 12.72
N HIS A 194 13.61 8.06 13.10
CA HIS A 194 14.39 9.30 13.09
C HIS A 194 15.86 9.01 12.75
N ASP A 195 16.62 10.04 12.38
CA ASP A 195 18.09 9.92 12.26
C ASP A 195 18.74 9.87 13.65
N GLU A 196 19.99 9.42 13.73
CA GLU A 196 20.73 9.30 14.99
C GLU A 196 20.86 10.63 15.74
N ASN A 197 20.87 11.75 15.00
CA ASN A 197 20.93 13.14 15.51
C ASN A 197 19.58 13.89 15.40
N GLY A 198 18.46 13.18 15.22
CA GLY A 198 17.23 13.76 14.63
C GLY A 198 15.90 13.54 15.34
N PHE A 199 15.86 13.28 16.66
CA PHE A 199 14.60 13.14 17.42
C PHE A 199 14.24 14.37 18.26
N LEU A 200 13.16 15.06 17.86
CA LEU A 200 12.32 15.86 18.75
C LEU A 200 10.88 15.42 18.51
N GLU A 201 10.19 14.99 19.57
CA GLU A 201 8.87 14.35 19.48
C GLU A 201 7.75 15.40 19.32
N ASN A 202 7.60 15.99 18.13
CA ASN A 202 6.46 16.88 17.86
C ASN A 202 5.23 16.06 17.39
N PRO A 203 4.12 16.02 18.15
CA PRO A 203 2.90 15.32 17.74
C PRO A 203 2.09 16.06 16.66
N THR A 204 2.43 17.29 16.30
CA THR A 204 1.72 18.04 15.26
C THR A 204 2.24 17.71 13.86
N LYS A 205 1.37 17.13 13.02
CA LYS A 205 1.65 16.85 11.61
C LYS A 205 1.97 18.16 10.87
N GLY A 206 3.15 18.26 10.25
CA GLY A 206 3.42 19.26 9.20
C GLY A 206 4.67 20.15 9.34
N GLN A 207 5.60 19.89 10.26
CA GLN A 207 6.82 20.70 10.41
C GLN A 207 8.09 20.01 9.91
N GLU A 208 8.92 20.72 9.13
CA GLU A 208 10.10 20.16 8.45
C GLU A 208 11.41 20.20 9.26
N PHE A 209 11.41 20.71 10.51
CA PHE A 209 12.66 21.04 11.22
C PHE A 209 13.54 19.82 11.50
N LEU A 210 12.93 18.71 11.93
CA LEU A 210 13.53 17.38 12.01
C LEU A 210 12.55 16.37 11.42
N ARG A 211 12.94 15.70 10.33
CA ARG A 211 12.13 14.63 9.72
C ARG A 211 12.22 13.36 10.57
N SER A 212 11.35 13.28 11.58
CA SER A 212 10.90 12.00 12.11
C SER A 212 9.57 11.60 11.48
N THR A 213 9.33 10.30 11.38
CA THR A 213 8.02 9.74 11.07
C THR A 213 7.50 9.00 12.28
N SER A 214 6.31 9.35 12.74
CA SER A 214 5.55 8.57 13.71
C SER A 214 4.53 7.68 13.01
N MET A 215 4.33 6.48 13.54
CA MET A 215 3.25 5.58 13.17
C MET A 215 2.60 5.07 14.44
N GLU A 216 1.30 5.34 14.60
CA GLU A 216 0.51 4.76 15.68
C GLU A 216 -0.02 3.38 15.25
N PHE A 217 0.25 2.38 16.07
CA PHE A 217 -0.20 1.01 15.89
C PHE A 217 -1.29 0.71 16.92
N ILE A 218 -2.50 0.42 16.40
CA ILE A 218 -3.66 0.02 17.17
C ILE A 218 -3.75 -1.52 17.14
N PRO A 219 -3.63 -2.22 18.28
CA PRO A 219 -3.45 -3.68 18.33
C PRO A 219 -4.54 -4.56 17.69
N GLN A 220 -5.75 -4.05 17.46
CA GLN A 220 -6.93 -4.88 17.20
C GLN A 220 -6.97 -5.46 15.77
N ASP A 221 -6.36 -4.78 14.79
CA ASP A 221 -6.56 -5.09 13.36
C ASP A 221 -5.36 -5.76 12.67
N GLN A 222 -4.16 -5.76 13.26
CA GLN A 222 -2.95 -6.23 12.59
C GLN A 222 -2.06 -7.13 13.46
N ARG A 223 -1.70 -8.31 12.93
CA ARG A 223 -0.82 -9.29 13.59
C ARG A 223 0.67 -9.10 13.30
N PHE A 224 1.00 -8.26 12.31
CA PHE A 224 2.36 -7.98 11.86
C PHE A 224 2.37 -6.61 11.17
N LEU A 225 3.36 -5.79 11.50
CA LEU A 225 3.62 -4.51 10.86
C LEU A 225 5.00 -4.53 10.19
N GLY A 226 5.03 -4.42 8.86
CA GLY A 226 6.25 -4.34 8.08
C GLY A 226 6.51 -2.90 7.64
N ILE A 227 7.53 -2.25 8.20
CA ILE A 227 7.88 -0.86 7.83
C ILE A 227 9.10 -0.86 6.91
N ILE A 228 8.94 -0.29 5.71
CA ILE A 228 10.01 -0.12 4.73
C ILE A 228 10.55 1.30 4.87
N VAL A 229 11.83 1.43 5.17
CA VAL A 229 12.46 2.70 5.52
C VAL A 229 13.45 3.11 4.43
N ALA A 230 13.23 4.28 3.81
CA ALA A 230 14.19 4.89 2.88
C ALA A 230 14.99 5.98 3.58
N LYS A 231 16.32 5.80 3.68
CA LYS A 231 17.24 6.88 4.13
C LYS A 231 17.60 7.75 2.93
N THR A 232 17.21 9.02 2.95
CA THR A 232 17.53 10.02 1.91
C THR A 232 18.56 11.01 2.48
N LYS A 233 19.69 11.27 1.80
CA LYS A 233 20.59 12.38 2.21
C LYS A 233 20.19 13.64 1.47
N ARG A 234 19.71 14.66 2.20
CA ARG A 234 19.43 16.00 1.67
C ARG A 234 20.55 16.95 2.09
N ILE A 235 20.94 17.83 1.18
CA ILE A 235 21.89 18.91 1.43
C ILE A 235 21.14 20.21 1.17
N SER A 236 20.87 20.96 2.24
CA SER A 236 20.30 22.30 2.16
C SER A 236 21.42 23.31 1.90
N LEU A 237 21.19 24.25 0.99
CA LEU A 237 22.11 25.37 0.79
C LEU A 237 21.88 26.40 1.91
N ASN A 238 22.97 26.86 2.54
CA ASN A 238 22.92 27.91 3.54
C ASN A 238 22.60 29.25 2.86
N HIS A 239 21.45 29.85 3.16
CA HIS A 239 21.06 31.16 2.62
C HIS A 239 20.29 32.00 3.65
N SER A 240 20.30 33.32 3.50
CA SER A 240 19.78 34.28 4.49
C SER A 240 18.32 34.07 4.90
N GLY A 241 17.48 33.61 3.97
CA GLY A 241 16.07 33.28 4.24
C GLY A 241 15.82 31.90 4.87
N ASN A 242 16.84 31.04 5.01
CA ASN A 242 16.73 29.72 5.64
C ASN A 242 18.12 29.21 6.11
N PRO A 243 18.75 29.87 7.09
CA PRO A 243 20.10 29.57 7.51
C PRO A 243 20.23 28.15 8.07
N CYS A 244 21.37 27.52 7.81
CA CYS A 244 21.70 26.20 8.36
C CYS A 244 23.14 26.15 8.87
N HIS A 245 23.42 25.24 9.79
CA HIS A 245 24.75 25.02 10.35
C HIS A 245 25.55 24.08 9.44
N GLU A 246 26.73 24.52 9.00
CA GLU A 246 27.52 23.81 7.97
C GLU A 246 28.34 22.63 8.52
N ASP A 247 28.61 22.59 9.84
CA ASP A 247 29.29 21.46 10.47
C ASP A 247 28.44 20.18 10.41
N GLU A 248 28.96 19.10 9.80
CA GLU A 248 28.31 17.78 9.76
C GLU A 248 28.16 17.14 11.16
N ASN A 249 28.90 17.61 12.17
CA ASN A 249 28.81 17.16 13.57
C ASN A 249 27.86 18.03 14.42
N TRP A 250 27.10 18.94 13.81
CA TRP A 250 26.18 19.81 14.55
C TRP A 250 24.97 19.04 15.09
N ASP A 251 24.99 18.85 16.41
CA ASP A 251 23.89 18.27 17.18
C ASP A 251 22.88 19.36 17.55
N VAL A 252 21.85 19.50 16.71
CA VAL A 252 20.75 20.46 16.93
C VAL A 252 19.88 20.08 18.13
N ILE A 253 19.80 18.80 18.51
CA ILE A 253 19.08 18.36 19.71
C ILE A 253 19.81 18.91 20.93
N LYS A 254 21.12 18.67 21.03
CA LYS A 254 21.95 19.21 22.11
C LYS A 254 21.82 20.74 22.23
N CYS A 255 21.83 21.47 21.12
CA CYS A 255 21.60 22.92 21.17
C CYS A 255 20.23 23.29 21.76
N ILE A 256 19.18 22.57 21.37
CA ILE A 256 17.81 22.81 21.87
C ILE A 256 17.69 22.40 23.35
N GLU A 257 18.35 21.32 23.79
CA GLU A 257 18.45 20.96 25.20
C GLU A 257 19.21 22.02 26.02
N GLU A 258 20.32 22.55 25.51
CA GLU A 258 21.06 23.68 26.14
C GLU A 258 20.18 24.94 26.23
N PHE A 259 19.36 25.22 25.21
CA PHE A 259 18.36 26.30 25.25
C PHE A 259 17.28 26.06 26.32
N ILE A 260 16.70 24.85 26.40
CA ILE A 260 15.69 24.49 27.40
C ILE A 260 16.25 24.68 28.82
N VAL A 261 17.43 24.10 29.09
CA VAL A 261 18.10 24.22 30.39
C VAL A 261 18.45 25.67 30.72
N GLY A 262 18.93 26.44 29.74
CA GLY A 262 19.21 27.87 29.88
C GLY A 262 17.97 28.73 30.15
N LYS A 263 16.79 28.34 29.62
CA LYS A 263 15.50 29.00 29.92
C LYS A 263 14.95 28.62 31.29
N MET A 264 15.14 27.38 31.72
CA MET A 264 14.63 26.88 33.00
C MET A 264 15.48 27.30 34.21
N GLY A 265 16.80 27.45 34.03
CA GLY A 265 17.73 27.69 35.14
C GLY A 265 17.90 26.50 36.08
N CYS A 266 17.46 25.31 35.67
CA CYS A 266 17.61 24.04 36.38
C CYS A 266 17.78 22.89 35.36
N THR A 267 18.38 21.78 35.80
CA THR A 267 18.57 20.56 35.00
C THR A 267 17.46 19.55 35.27
N TYR A 268 16.83 19.01 34.23
CA TYR A 268 15.82 17.96 34.36
C TYR A 268 16.46 16.56 34.19
N PRO A 269 16.17 15.57 35.06
CA PRO A 269 16.70 14.22 34.92
C PRO A 269 16.35 13.54 33.59
N GLY A 270 17.27 13.64 32.63
CA GLY A 270 17.13 13.11 31.28
C GLY A 270 17.71 14.06 30.22
N ILE A 271 17.47 15.37 30.36
CA ILE A 271 17.90 16.40 29.41
C ILE A 271 19.38 16.70 29.65
N LEU A 272 20.24 16.36 28.68
CA LEU A 272 21.71 16.40 28.71
C LEU A 272 22.42 15.72 29.90
N LYS A 273 23.53 15.03 29.59
CA LYS A 273 24.52 14.59 30.60
C LYS A 273 25.59 15.64 30.92
N ALA A 274 25.45 16.87 30.41
CA ALA A 274 26.39 17.95 30.66
C ALA A 274 26.18 18.49 32.08
N ASP A 275 27.20 18.35 32.93
CA ASP A 275 27.20 18.94 34.27
C ASP A 275 27.41 20.46 34.18
N LEU A 276 26.30 21.18 33.98
CA LEU A 276 26.27 22.64 33.90
C LEU A 276 26.26 23.31 35.28
N GLY A 277 26.42 22.55 36.37
CA GLY A 277 26.41 23.08 37.75
C GLY A 277 25.06 23.66 38.23
N LEU A 278 23.99 23.44 37.46
CA LEU A 278 22.63 23.90 37.79
C LEU A 278 21.94 22.95 38.78
N ARG A 279 21.00 23.49 39.56
CA ARG A 279 20.18 22.66 40.47
C ARG A 279 19.27 21.73 39.66
N ASN A 280 18.96 20.54 40.20
CA ASN A 280 17.93 19.69 39.62
C ASN A 280 16.55 20.36 39.75
N CYS A 281 15.79 20.36 38.65
CA CYS A 281 14.38 20.72 38.63
C CYS A 281 13.60 19.75 39.53
N SER A 282 12.90 20.27 40.53
CA SER A 282 12.30 19.45 41.59
C SER A 282 11.02 20.02 42.19
N SER A 283 10.70 21.30 41.92
CA SER A 283 9.41 21.88 42.27
C SER A 283 8.37 21.66 41.17
N LEU A 284 7.08 21.73 41.53
CA LEU A 284 5.97 21.73 40.56
C LEU A 284 6.07 22.91 39.58
N GLU A 285 6.57 24.05 40.05
CA GLU A 285 6.79 25.25 39.23
C GLU A 285 7.85 25.03 38.14
N ASP A 286 8.97 24.36 38.48
CA ASP A 286 10.00 23.97 37.49
C ASP A 286 9.39 23.08 36.40
N MET A 287 8.48 22.17 36.77
CA MET A 287 7.83 21.22 35.86
C MET A 287 6.78 21.89 34.97
N LEU A 288 6.01 22.85 35.50
CA LEU A 288 5.08 23.65 34.70
C LEU A 288 5.81 24.56 33.72
N HIS A 289 6.93 25.17 34.13
CA HIS A 289 7.75 26.00 33.25
C HIS A 289 8.41 25.17 32.12
N LEU A 290 8.89 23.96 32.43
CA LEU A 290 9.35 22.98 31.42
C LEU A 290 8.23 22.64 30.41
N LEU A 291 7.00 22.44 30.88
CA LEU A 291 5.85 22.17 30.00
C LEU A 291 5.51 23.35 29.08
N ASP A 292 5.56 24.58 29.58
CA ASP A 292 5.32 25.77 28.76
C ASP A 292 6.41 25.97 27.69
N ILE A 293 7.68 25.69 28.01
CA ILE A 293 8.78 25.72 27.05
C ILE A 293 8.60 24.63 25.98
N HIS A 294 8.27 23.39 26.37
CA HIS A 294 7.95 22.33 25.40
C HIS A 294 6.76 22.69 24.52
N LYS A 295 5.68 23.22 25.09
CA LYS A 295 4.49 23.66 24.36
C LYS A 295 4.81 24.77 23.35
N ALA A 296 5.68 25.72 23.71
CA ALA A 296 6.18 26.71 22.77
C ALA A 296 6.99 26.06 21.64
N LEU A 297 7.96 25.19 21.96
CA LEU A 297 8.78 24.48 20.96
C LEU A 297 7.93 23.64 19.99
N PHE A 298 6.84 23.03 20.45
CA PHE A 298 5.94 22.24 19.61
C PHE A 298 4.94 23.07 18.77
N THR A 299 4.68 24.33 19.12
CA THR A 299 3.71 25.18 18.41
C THR A 299 4.35 26.18 17.45
N ILE A 300 5.64 26.47 17.60
CA ILE A 300 6.39 27.41 16.74
C ILE A 300 6.67 26.77 15.37
N PRO A 301 6.43 27.46 14.23
CA PRO A 301 6.75 26.96 12.90
C PRO A 301 8.24 26.58 12.72
N SER A 302 8.54 25.61 11.87
CA SER A 302 9.93 25.18 11.62
C SER A 302 10.84 26.27 11.03
N SER A 303 10.27 27.30 10.37
CA SER A 303 11.01 28.50 9.94
C SER A 303 11.49 29.36 11.10
N ASP A 304 10.75 29.34 12.21
CA ASP A 304 10.86 30.30 13.31
C ASP A 304 11.62 29.69 14.50
N MET A 305 11.78 28.37 14.52
CA MET A 305 12.48 27.62 15.57
C MET A 305 13.92 28.11 15.76
N ALA A 306 14.64 28.46 14.68
CA ALA A 306 15.97 29.06 14.75
C ALA A 306 15.97 30.46 15.39
N ALA A 307 14.93 31.28 15.14
CA ALA A 307 14.78 32.60 15.75
C ALA A 307 14.38 32.52 17.23
N TYR A 308 13.61 31.50 17.62
CA TYR A 308 13.19 31.28 19.00
C TYR A 308 14.30 30.68 19.88
N THR A 309 15.01 29.66 19.36
CA THR A 309 16.02 28.90 20.13
C THR A 309 17.45 29.40 19.95
N GLY A 310 17.75 30.10 18.85
CA GLY A 310 19.11 30.34 18.38
C GLY A 310 19.76 29.14 17.67
N CYS A 311 19.12 27.97 17.67
CA CYS A 311 19.64 26.73 17.10
C CYS A 311 19.32 26.63 15.61
N LEU A 312 20.35 26.72 14.78
CA LEU A 312 20.24 26.44 13.35
C LEU A 312 20.03 24.94 13.10
N ARG A 313 19.29 24.57 12.06
CA ARG A 313 19.24 23.18 11.57
C ARG A 313 20.55 22.83 10.84
N PRO A 314 21.05 21.58 10.86
CA PRO A 314 22.23 21.22 10.08
C PRO A 314 21.96 21.32 8.56
N CYS A 315 22.95 21.72 7.77
CA CYS A 315 22.83 21.78 6.31
C CYS A 315 22.77 20.37 5.68
N HIS A 316 23.39 19.38 6.33
CA HIS A 316 23.41 17.99 5.92
C HIS A 316 22.41 17.16 6.73
N LEU A 317 21.17 17.04 6.23
CA LEU A 317 20.10 16.28 6.88
C LEU A 317 19.94 14.91 6.22
N ASN A 318 20.03 13.83 6.99
CA ASN A 318 19.50 12.56 6.53
C ASN A 318 18.00 12.52 6.83
N GLY A 319 17.18 12.59 5.79
CA GLY A 319 15.76 12.29 5.88
C GLY A 319 15.54 10.80 6.07
N VAL A 320 14.56 10.46 6.90
CA VAL A 320 13.98 9.13 6.98
C VAL A 320 12.55 9.25 6.47
N ASP A 321 12.38 9.01 5.18
CA ASP A 321 11.07 9.10 4.52
C ASP A 321 10.46 7.68 4.49
N PRO A 322 9.29 7.44 5.11
CA PRO A 322 8.54 6.20 4.90
C PRO A 322 8.02 6.20 3.47
N ILE A 323 8.08 5.06 2.79
CA ILE A 323 7.46 4.95 1.46
C ILE A 323 5.95 4.73 1.65
N VAL A 324 5.25 5.82 1.98
CA VAL A 324 3.79 5.93 1.95
C VAL A 324 3.48 6.97 0.87
N ASP A 325 3.19 6.48 -0.33
CA ASP A 325 3.02 7.29 -1.53
C ASP A 325 1.58 7.81 -1.60
N GLU A 326 1.37 9.14 -1.48
CA GLU A 326 0.06 9.81 -1.63
C GLU A 326 -0.42 9.86 -3.10
N THR A 327 -0.23 8.76 -3.83
CA THR A 327 -1.12 8.42 -4.94
C THR A 327 -2.50 8.08 -4.37
N LEU A 328 -3.55 8.13 -5.20
CA LEU A 328 -4.90 7.81 -4.74
C LEU A 328 -5.03 6.28 -4.57
N THR A 329 -4.53 5.78 -3.44
CA THR A 329 -4.48 4.37 -3.08
C THR A 329 -5.88 3.90 -2.70
N VAL A 330 -6.63 3.48 -3.71
CA VAL A 330 -7.82 2.65 -3.49
C VAL A 330 -7.33 1.35 -2.85
N GLU A 331 -7.82 1.09 -1.64
CA GLU A 331 -7.55 -0.15 -0.92
C GLU A 331 -7.97 -1.33 -1.81
N GLN A 332 -7.04 -2.26 -2.07
CA GLN A 332 -7.26 -3.30 -3.08
C GLN A 332 -8.30 -4.32 -2.62
N ASP A 333 -9.46 -4.33 -3.29
CA ASP A 333 -10.30 -5.53 -3.36
C ASP A 333 -9.50 -6.66 -4.05
N GLU A 334 -9.22 -7.72 -3.30
CA GLU A 334 -8.71 -9.04 -3.71
C GLU A 334 -8.04 -9.14 -5.10
N GLU A 335 -6.78 -8.70 -5.21
CA GLU A 335 -6.02 -8.88 -6.44
C GLU A 335 -5.40 -10.28 -6.58
N PHE A 336 -5.60 -10.88 -7.75
CA PHE A 336 -4.93 -12.10 -8.16
C PHE A 336 -3.51 -11.80 -8.66
N LEU A 337 -2.58 -12.73 -8.39
CA LEU A 337 -1.28 -12.73 -9.06
C LEU A 337 -1.50 -12.82 -10.59
N PRO A 338 -0.85 -11.97 -11.41
CA PRO A 338 -1.05 -12.03 -12.85
C PRO A 338 -0.62 -13.38 -13.44
N CYS A 339 -1.10 -13.68 -14.64
CA CYS A 339 -0.71 -14.89 -15.35
C CYS A 339 0.80 -14.85 -15.68
N LEU A 340 1.49 -15.95 -15.41
CA LEU A 340 2.91 -16.13 -15.69
C LEU A 340 3.07 -17.19 -16.78
N THR A 341 3.51 -16.78 -17.98
CA THR A 341 3.87 -17.74 -19.03
C THR A 341 5.37 -18.02 -19.04
N LEU A 342 5.72 -19.31 -18.98
CA LEU A 342 7.07 -19.84 -19.04
C LEU A 342 7.32 -20.54 -20.38
N CYS A 343 8.41 -20.22 -21.06
CA CYS A 343 8.86 -20.91 -22.27
C CYS A 343 10.32 -21.35 -22.11
N GLY A 344 10.61 -22.63 -22.38
CA GLY A 344 11.97 -23.18 -22.37
C GLY A 344 12.47 -23.42 -23.80
N TYR A 345 13.65 -22.90 -24.12
CA TYR A 345 14.26 -23.03 -25.43
C TYR A 345 15.77 -23.30 -25.30
N PRO A 346 16.39 -24.11 -26.18
CA PRO A 346 17.82 -24.39 -26.07
C PRO A 346 18.64 -23.10 -26.27
N TYR A 347 19.70 -22.94 -25.48
CA TYR A 347 20.63 -21.80 -25.57
C TYR A 347 21.27 -21.75 -26.96
N ARG A 348 21.07 -20.63 -27.64
CA ARG A 348 21.58 -20.35 -28.98
C ARG A 348 22.42 -19.07 -28.90
N SER A 349 23.74 -19.21 -28.80
CA SER A 349 24.68 -18.09 -28.58
C SER A 349 24.72 -17.08 -29.73
N ASP A 350 24.41 -17.50 -30.96
CA ASP A 350 24.84 -16.79 -32.18
C ASP A 350 23.68 -16.16 -32.96
N LEU A 351 22.47 -16.09 -32.38
CA LEU A 351 21.22 -15.99 -33.15
C LEU A 351 20.40 -14.72 -32.87
N THR A 352 20.93 -13.58 -33.33
CA THR A 352 20.22 -12.30 -33.45
C THR A 352 19.81 -12.00 -34.91
N GLY A 353 18.52 -11.75 -35.16
CA GLY A 353 18.02 -11.10 -36.40
C GLY A 353 17.25 -11.97 -37.43
N ASN A 354 16.58 -11.30 -38.38
CA ASN A 354 15.60 -11.93 -39.30
C ASN A 354 16.16 -12.96 -40.30
N MET A 355 17.48 -13.11 -40.48
CA MET A 355 18.08 -14.15 -41.36
C MET A 355 17.82 -15.60 -40.89
N ILE A 356 17.29 -15.75 -39.68
CA ILE A 356 17.31 -16.97 -38.91
C ILE A 356 16.19 -17.94 -39.30
N LEU A 357 15.02 -17.44 -39.67
CA LEU A 357 13.79 -18.23 -39.80
C LEU A 357 13.90 -19.35 -40.85
N ASN A 358 14.31 -19.00 -42.07
CA ASN A 358 14.49 -19.96 -43.16
C ASN A 358 15.63 -20.94 -42.89
N ARG A 359 16.72 -20.49 -42.24
CA ARG A 359 17.90 -21.31 -41.97
C ARG A 359 17.65 -22.30 -40.83
N GLN A 360 16.96 -21.88 -39.77
CA GLN A 360 16.52 -22.77 -38.69
C GLN A 360 15.54 -23.83 -39.21
N LEU A 361 14.53 -23.43 -39.99
CA LEU A 361 13.61 -24.39 -40.59
C LEU A 361 14.33 -25.47 -41.40
N SER A 362 15.27 -25.09 -42.26
CA SER A 362 16.05 -26.06 -43.04
C SER A 362 17.00 -26.94 -42.21
N HIS A 363 17.31 -26.55 -40.98
CA HIS A 363 18.25 -27.29 -40.11
C HIS A 363 17.53 -28.26 -39.17
N TYR A 364 16.39 -27.86 -38.61
CA TYR A 364 15.57 -28.74 -37.76
C TYR A 364 14.66 -29.63 -38.59
N CYS A 365 14.03 -29.09 -39.64
CA CYS A 365 13.14 -29.83 -40.52
C CYS A 365 13.76 -30.03 -41.90
N PRO A 366 14.32 -31.22 -42.20
CA PRO A 366 14.77 -31.51 -43.56
C PRO A 366 13.59 -31.35 -44.52
N PRO A 367 13.84 -30.90 -45.78
CA PRO A 367 12.78 -30.63 -46.75
C PRO A 367 11.91 -31.85 -47.11
N ASN A 368 12.34 -33.05 -46.69
CA ASN A 368 11.69 -34.33 -46.92
C ASN A 368 10.90 -34.84 -45.70
N ALA A 369 10.81 -34.06 -44.61
CA ALA A 369 10.01 -34.42 -43.44
C ALA A 369 8.53 -34.58 -43.85
N THR A 370 8.00 -35.80 -43.75
CA THR A 370 6.63 -36.14 -44.12
C THR A 370 5.59 -35.51 -43.21
N ASP A 371 5.96 -35.23 -41.95
CA ASP A 371 5.19 -34.39 -41.05
C ASP A 371 6.08 -33.25 -40.50
N PHE A 372 5.79 -32.04 -40.95
CA PHE A 372 6.48 -30.82 -40.51
C PHE A 372 6.06 -30.39 -39.09
N ILE A 373 4.86 -30.76 -38.63
CA ILE A 373 4.38 -30.52 -37.27
C ILE A 373 5.13 -31.41 -36.29
N GLU A 374 5.28 -32.70 -36.61
CA GLU A 374 6.06 -33.65 -35.80
C GLU A 374 7.51 -33.17 -35.65
N CYS A 375 8.12 -32.73 -36.76
CA CYS A 375 9.46 -32.16 -36.76
C CYS A 375 9.60 -30.94 -35.82
N LEU A 376 8.69 -29.96 -35.90
CA LEU A 376 8.69 -28.84 -34.97
C LEU A 376 8.51 -29.37 -33.53
N GLY A 377 7.58 -30.29 -33.33
CA GLY A 377 7.27 -30.97 -32.07
C GLY A 377 8.49 -31.54 -31.33
N ALA A 378 9.41 -32.18 -32.06
CA ALA A 378 10.58 -32.86 -31.50
C ALA A 378 11.59 -31.93 -30.78
N GLY A 379 11.49 -30.61 -30.96
CA GLY A 379 12.35 -29.63 -30.30
C GLY A 379 11.82 -29.06 -28.98
N HIS A 380 10.73 -29.60 -28.43
CA HIS A 380 9.99 -28.98 -27.32
C HIS A 380 10.07 -29.74 -26.00
N PHE A 381 9.96 -28.96 -24.93
CA PHE A 381 9.95 -29.44 -23.55
C PHE A 381 8.51 -29.47 -23.04
N THR A 382 8.14 -30.52 -22.31
CA THR A 382 6.90 -30.57 -21.53
C THR A 382 7.02 -29.67 -20.30
N LEU A 383 5.92 -29.50 -19.54
CA LEU A 383 5.99 -28.81 -18.26
C LEU A 383 6.98 -29.53 -17.30
N ASP A 384 6.95 -30.86 -17.26
CA ASP A 384 7.78 -31.69 -16.36
C ASP A 384 9.27 -31.70 -16.74
N ASP A 385 9.58 -31.42 -18.00
CA ASP A 385 10.95 -31.16 -18.47
C ASP A 385 11.51 -29.82 -17.97
N MET A 386 10.63 -28.86 -17.64
CA MET A 386 11.01 -27.51 -17.25
C MET A 386 10.88 -27.26 -15.75
N VAL A 387 9.75 -27.64 -15.16
CA VAL A 387 9.33 -27.34 -13.80
C VAL A 387 9.28 -28.65 -13.01
N GLU A 388 10.10 -28.75 -11.97
CA GLU A 388 10.09 -29.87 -11.03
C GLU A 388 8.86 -29.78 -10.13
N ASP A 389 8.62 -28.59 -9.55
CA ASP A 389 7.41 -28.29 -8.79
C ASP A 389 7.04 -26.79 -8.83
N THR A 390 5.86 -26.49 -8.31
CA THR A 390 5.46 -25.13 -7.97
C THR A 390 4.76 -25.19 -6.62
N GLN A 391 5.07 -24.30 -5.68
CA GLN A 391 4.53 -24.33 -4.32
C GLN A 391 4.48 -22.93 -3.72
N TRP A 392 3.62 -22.73 -2.71
CA TRP A 392 3.69 -21.53 -1.86
C TRP A 392 4.90 -21.61 -0.94
N LEU A 393 5.76 -20.59 -0.96
CA LEU A 393 7.07 -20.60 -0.31
C LEU A 393 6.99 -20.87 1.21
N ILE A 394 6.06 -20.23 1.92
CA ILE A 394 6.01 -20.33 3.39
C ILE A 394 5.22 -21.54 3.88
N THR A 395 4.13 -21.92 3.19
CA THR A 395 3.35 -23.10 3.61
C THR A 395 3.93 -24.41 3.11
N GLY A 396 4.86 -24.37 2.14
CA GLY A 396 5.37 -25.56 1.44
C GLY A 396 4.29 -26.33 0.67
N ARG A 397 3.09 -25.74 0.50
CA ARG A 397 1.97 -26.38 -0.17
C ARG A 397 2.20 -26.30 -1.67
N SER A 398 2.43 -27.46 -2.29
CA SER A 398 2.46 -27.61 -3.74
C SER A 398 1.18 -27.08 -4.38
N LEU A 399 1.34 -26.32 -5.46
CA LEU A 399 0.28 -25.95 -6.39
C LEU A 399 -0.01 -27.14 -7.30
N ASP A 400 -1.29 -27.34 -7.59
CA ASP A 400 -1.72 -28.42 -8.48
C ASP A 400 -1.25 -28.14 -9.92
N LYS A 401 -0.77 -29.17 -10.63
CA LYS A 401 -0.33 -29.01 -12.03
C LYS A 401 -1.45 -28.56 -12.96
N SER A 402 -2.72 -28.76 -12.60
CA SER A 402 -3.89 -28.21 -13.31
C SER A 402 -3.95 -26.68 -13.37
N TRP A 403 -3.19 -25.97 -12.53
CA TRP A 403 -3.04 -24.51 -12.58
C TRP A 403 -2.15 -24.04 -13.74
N TRP A 404 -1.49 -24.98 -14.42
CA TRP A 404 -0.72 -24.74 -15.64
C TRP A 404 -1.52 -25.15 -16.88
N GLY A 405 -1.85 -24.19 -17.73
CA GLY A 405 -2.36 -24.45 -19.08
C GLY A 405 -1.23 -24.47 -20.12
N GLU A 406 -1.39 -25.23 -21.21
CA GLU A 406 -0.57 -24.98 -22.41
C GLU A 406 -0.93 -23.59 -22.97
N ALA A 407 0.09 -22.78 -23.26
CA ALA A 407 -0.08 -21.45 -23.85
C ALA A 407 0.03 -21.53 -25.39
N THR A 408 -0.49 -20.52 -26.09
CA THR A 408 -0.32 -20.40 -27.56
C THR A 408 1.16 -20.53 -27.92
N TYR A 409 1.46 -21.45 -28.84
CA TYR A 409 2.83 -21.77 -29.23
C TYR A 409 3.59 -20.57 -29.78
N ASN A 410 4.84 -20.46 -29.35
CA ASN A 410 5.77 -19.54 -29.93
C ASN A 410 6.73 -20.29 -30.86
N PHE A 411 6.65 -20.03 -32.17
CA PHE A 411 7.60 -20.57 -33.13
C PHE A 411 9.08 -20.32 -32.74
N PHE A 412 9.37 -19.25 -32.01
CA PHE A 412 10.72 -18.92 -31.54
C PHE A 412 11.11 -19.56 -30.20
N ASN A 413 10.15 -19.85 -29.31
CA ASN A 413 10.44 -20.33 -27.95
C ASN A 413 9.98 -21.77 -27.67
N GLY A 414 9.32 -22.44 -28.62
CA GLY A 414 8.76 -23.77 -28.42
C GLY A 414 7.40 -23.78 -27.69
N LYS A 415 7.09 -24.90 -27.03
CA LYS A 415 5.95 -24.97 -26.10
C LYS A 415 6.17 -24.02 -24.93
N CYS A 416 5.09 -23.33 -24.57
CA CYS A 416 5.03 -22.44 -23.42
C CYS A 416 3.87 -22.88 -22.53
N PHE A 417 3.96 -22.63 -21.23
CA PHE A 417 2.92 -22.97 -20.25
C PHE A 417 2.57 -21.75 -19.42
N THR A 418 1.29 -21.47 -19.23
CA THR A 418 0.79 -20.35 -18.43
C THR A 418 0.35 -20.88 -17.07
N LEU A 419 1.01 -20.44 -16.00
CA LEU A 419 0.53 -20.56 -14.64
C LEU A 419 -0.53 -19.49 -14.38
N ARG A 420 -1.73 -19.94 -13.99
CA ARG A 420 -2.86 -19.10 -13.57
C ARG A 420 -3.17 -19.40 -12.10
N ILE A 421 -3.29 -18.35 -11.29
CA ILE A 421 -3.52 -18.45 -9.85
C ILE A 421 -4.87 -17.80 -9.54
N ASP A 422 -5.92 -18.63 -9.51
CA ASP A 422 -7.30 -18.18 -9.26
C ASP A 422 -7.64 -18.08 -7.76
N THR A 423 -6.63 -18.02 -6.89
CA THR A 423 -6.78 -17.66 -5.47
C THR A 423 -6.31 -16.22 -5.27
N PRO A 424 -7.10 -15.35 -4.61
CA PRO A 424 -6.66 -14.01 -4.26
C PRO A 424 -5.34 -14.05 -3.49
N SER A 425 -4.41 -13.16 -3.84
CA SER A 425 -3.21 -12.94 -3.04
C SER A 425 -3.38 -11.66 -2.24
N LYS A 426 -3.10 -11.71 -0.94
CA LYS A 426 -2.90 -10.49 -0.17
C LYS A 426 -1.51 -9.98 -0.51
N ALA A 427 -1.48 -9.00 -1.41
CA ALA A 427 -0.28 -8.28 -1.79
C ALA A 427 0.54 -7.84 -0.56
N ASN A 428 1.85 -7.65 -0.75
CA ASN A 428 2.89 -7.42 0.27
C ASN A 428 3.31 -8.60 1.18
N PHE A 429 2.65 -9.76 1.21
CA PHE A 429 3.14 -10.87 2.06
C PHE A 429 4.05 -11.88 1.37
N VAL A 430 5.20 -12.14 2.02
CA VAL A 430 6.11 -13.27 1.73
C VAL A 430 5.38 -14.63 1.81
N MET A 431 4.26 -14.70 2.55
CA MET A 431 3.37 -15.88 2.64
C MET A 431 2.85 -16.32 1.27
N ASP A 432 2.53 -15.35 0.41
CA ASP A 432 1.93 -15.56 -0.91
C ASP A 432 2.99 -15.56 -2.02
N MET A 433 4.27 -15.74 -1.65
CA MET A 433 5.33 -15.90 -2.62
C MET A 433 5.24 -17.29 -3.26
N VAL A 434 5.02 -17.34 -4.57
CA VAL A 434 5.05 -18.60 -5.32
C VAL A 434 6.51 -18.94 -5.63
N LEU A 435 6.92 -20.13 -5.22
CA LEU A 435 8.22 -20.73 -5.49
C LEU A 435 8.05 -21.77 -6.61
N MET A 436 8.86 -21.67 -7.65
CA MET A 436 8.84 -22.58 -8.80
C MET A 436 10.24 -23.14 -8.99
N ARG A 437 10.41 -24.45 -8.80
CA ARG A 437 11.70 -25.12 -8.98
C ARG A 437 11.79 -25.69 -10.38
N PHE A 438 12.95 -25.55 -11.02
CA PHE A 438 13.17 -26.08 -12.35
C PHE A 438 13.89 -27.42 -12.33
N ASN A 439 13.56 -28.28 -13.29
CA ASN A 439 14.20 -29.57 -13.49
C ASN A 439 15.65 -29.38 -13.99
N TRP A 440 16.56 -29.17 -13.05
CA TRP A 440 17.95 -28.78 -13.32
C TRP A 440 18.69 -29.78 -14.22
N THR A 441 18.41 -31.07 -14.08
CA THR A 441 19.00 -32.13 -14.91
C THR A 441 18.64 -31.95 -16.39
N THR A 442 17.36 -31.66 -16.68
CA THR A 442 16.89 -31.43 -18.05
C THR A 442 17.40 -30.09 -18.60
N LEU A 443 17.39 -29.03 -17.79
CA LEU A 443 17.95 -27.73 -18.15
C LEU A 443 19.43 -27.82 -18.53
N GLN A 444 20.25 -28.52 -17.74
CA GLN A 444 21.68 -28.72 -18.03
C GLN A 444 21.89 -29.56 -19.29
N ARG A 445 21.18 -30.70 -19.43
CA ARG A 445 21.34 -31.63 -20.55
C ARG A 445 21.12 -30.93 -21.90
N HIS A 446 20.11 -30.08 -21.99
CA HIS A 446 19.73 -29.38 -23.21
C HIS A 446 20.25 -27.93 -23.28
N LYS A 447 21.01 -27.49 -22.27
CA LYS A 447 21.46 -26.10 -22.09
C LYS A 447 20.32 -25.10 -22.28
N MET A 448 19.21 -25.28 -21.58
CA MET A 448 18.01 -24.46 -21.80
C MET A 448 18.14 -23.06 -21.22
N ASN A 449 17.69 -22.07 -22.00
CA ASN A 449 17.27 -20.77 -21.53
C ASN A 449 15.79 -20.80 -21.20
N MET A 450 15.40 -19.95 -20.25
CA MET A 450 14.02 -19.82 -19.81
C MET A 450 13.57 -18.36 -20.00
N ARG A 451 12.41 -18.19 -20.63
CA ARG A 451 11.74 -16.90 -20.81
C ARG A 451 10.47 -16.89 -20.00
N ILE A 452 10.35 -15.89 -19.12
CA ILE A 452 9.12 -15.59 -18.39
C ILE A 452 8.48 -14.35 -19.00
N GLN A 453 7.16 -14.40 -19.14
CA GLN A 453 6.34 -13.27 -19.56
C GLN A 453 5.15 -13.14 -18.62
N ILE A 454 5.02 -11.97 -17.98
CA ILE A 454 3.88 -11.65 -17.12
C ILE A 454 2.84 -10.91 -17.96
N HIS A 455 1.56 -11.27 -17.79
CA HIS A 455 0.42 -10.69 -18.49
C HIS A 455 -0.86 -10.85 -17.66
N GLY A 456 -1.94 -10.16 -18.05
CA GLY A 456 -3.26 -10.40 -17.46
C GLY A 456 -3.98 -11.55 -18.14
N ASP A 457 -5.23 -11.77 -17.71
CA ASP A 457 -6.11 -12.83 -18.22
C ASP A 457 -6.39 -12.71 -19.72
N GLU A 458 -6.18 -11.52 -20.31
CA GLU A 458 -6.26 -11.33 -21.75
C GLU A 458 -5.29 -12.23 -22.52
N GLY A 459 -4.25 -12.80 -21.89
CA GLY A 459 -3.58 -14.02 -22.35
C GLY A 459 -2.21 -13.85 -22.98
N TYR A 460 -1.53 -14.94 -23.35
CA TYR A 460 -0.16 -14.89 -23.87
C TYR A 460 -0.09 -14.40 -25.34
N LEU A 461 0.87 -13.51 -25.64
CA LEU A 461 1.28 -13.18 -27.01
C LEU A 461 2.75 -13.58 -27.17
N PRO A 462 3.11 -14.42 -28.15
CA PRO A 462 4.48 -14.89 -28.34
C PRO A 462 5.49 -13.80 -28.72
N ASN A 463 5.08 -12.63 -29.20
CA ASN A 463 6.04 -11.58 -29.57
C ASN A 463 6.41 -10.66 -28.40
N PRO A 464 7.71 -10.52 -28.06
CA PRO A 464 8.18 -9.48 -27.15
C PRO A 464 7.77 -8.06 -27.52
N ILE A 465 7.76 -7.72 -28.82
CA ILE A 465 7.51 -6.35 -29.29
C ILE A 465 6.01 -6.00 -29.15
N TYR A 466 5.07 -6.93 -29.42
CA TYR A 466 3.65 -6.72 -29.08
C TYR A 466 3.41 -6.70 -27.60
N GLY A 467 4.07 -7.60 -26.86
CA GLY A 467 3.99 -7.60 -25.42
C GLY A 467 4.27 -6.21 -24.86
N LYS A 468 5.44 -5.64 -25.14
CA LYS A 468 5.93 -4.46 -24.43
C LYS A 468 5.16 -3.16 -24.70
N GLU A 469 4.75 -2.89 -25.93
CA GLU A 469 4.14 -1.58 -26.27
C GLU A 469 2.63 -1.64 -26.55
N PHE A 470 2.08 -2.80 -26.93
CA PHE A 470 0.64 -2.92 -27.22
C PHE A 470 -0.15 -3.43 -26.00
N LEU A 471 0.47 -4.31 -25.19
CA LEU A 471 -0.15 -4.92 -24.01
C LEU A 471 0.72 -4.75 -22.74
N HIS A 472 1.66 -3.79 -22.75
CA HIS A 472 2.52 -3.36 -21.62
C HIS A 472 3.15 -4.48 -20.77
N ARG A 473 3.63 -5.52 -21.45
CA ARG A 473 4.23 -6.72 -20.87
C ARG A 473 5.73 -6.58 -20.70
N GLN A 474 6.23 -7.17 -19.64
CA GLN A 474 7.64 -7.31 -19.39
C GLN A 474 8.05 -8.76 -19.59
N ILE A 475 9.23 -8.94 -20.16
CA ILE A 475 9.83 -10.24 -20.40
C ILE A 475 11.12 -10.31 -19.62
N VAL A 476 11.26 -11.39 -18.86
CA VAL A 476 12.47 -11.77 -18.16
C VAL A 476 13.06 -12.97 -18.88
N ASP A 477 14.09 -12.72 -19.68
CA ASP A 477 15.01 -13.77 -20.08
C ASP A 477 15.99 -13.99 -18.93
N PHE A 478 16.10 -15.23 -18.46
CA PHE A 478 17.08 -15.61 -17.46
C PHE A 478 17.72 -16.95 -17.84
N ILE A 479 18.99 -17.09 -17.45
CA ILE A 479 19.76 -18.31 -17.63
C ILE A 479 19.76 -19.02 -16.27
N PRO A 480 19.07 -20.17 -16.12
CA PRO A 480 19.06 -20.90 -14.86
C PRO A 480 20.48 -21.22 -14.38
N SER A 481 20.73 -21.03 -13.08
CA SER A 481 22.05 -21.13 -12.47
C SER A 481 21.95 -22.00 -11.22
N PRO A 482 22.88 -22.94 -10.99
CA PRO A 482 22.76 -23.88 -9.87
C PRO A 482 22.76 -23.11 -8.55
N LEU A 483 21.89 -23.52 -7.62
CA LEU A 483 21.75 -22.95 -6.28
C LEU A 483 21.29 -21.47 -6.27
N LYS A 484 20.79 -20.94 -7.40
CA LYS A 484 20.24 -19.59 -7.50
C LYS A 484 18.75 -19.62 -7.79
N TYR A 485 18.05 -18.71 -7.13
CA TYR A 485 16.69 -18.32 -7.47
C TYR A 485 16.67 -16.90 -8.00
N THR A 486 15.83 -16.63 -9.00
CA THR A 486 15.52 -15.27 -9.42
C THR A 486 14.15 -14.88 -8.87
N GLY A 487 14.13 -13.95 -7.91
CA GLY A 487 12.91 -13.32 -7.43
C GLY A 487 12.39 -12.34 -8.47
N VAL A 488 11.15 -12.56 -8.91
CA VAL A 488 10.38 -11.77 -9.89
C VAL A 488 9.32 -11.00 -9.11
N LEU A 489 9.61 -9.74 -8.82
CA LEU A 489 8.68 -8.81 -8.18
C LEU A 489 7.83 -8.16 -9.27
N VAL A 490 6.52 -8.21 -9.13
CA VAL A 490 5.59 -7.57 -10.08
C VAL A 490 4.82 -6.44 -9.42
N ASN A 491 4.94 -5.25 -9.98
CA ASN A 491 4.07 -4.12 -9.66
C ASN A 491 3.04 -3.99 -10.78
N LYS A 492 1.76 -4.14 -10.44
CA LYS A 492 0.64 -3.99 -11.37
C LYS A 492 0.18 -2.54 -11.41
N LYS A 493 -0.17 -2.05 -12.59
CA LYS A 493 -0.87 -0.78 -12.80
C LYS A 493 -2.07 -1.06 -13.69
N LYS A 494 -3.18 -0.36 -13.46
CA LYS A 494 -4.39 -0.46 -14.30
C LYS A 494 -4.53 0.79 -15.14
N ARG A 495 -4.54 0.65 -16.47
CA ARG A 495 -4.79 1.76 -17.39
C ARG A 495 -6.17 1.65 -18.00
N THR A 496 -6.91 2.75 -18.02
CA THR A 496 -8.19 2.86 -18.74
C THR A 496 -8.08 3.99 -19.75
N ASN A 497 -8.03 3.64 -21.03
CA ASN A 497 -7.98 4.57 -22.15
C ASN A 497 -9.39 4.94 -22.60
N ILE A 498 -9.57 6.11 -23.22
CA ILE A 498 -10.82 6.49 -23.87
C ILE A 498 -10.91 5.84 -25.25
N ASN A 499 -12.09 5.38 -25.64
CA ASN A 499 -12.36 5.01 -27.02
C ASN A 499 -12.67 6.25 -27.88
N TYR A 500 -11.79 6.61 -28.81
CA TYR A 500 -12.00 7.77 -29.69
C TYR A 500 -11.58 7.48 -31.14
N PRO A 501 -12.07 8.23 -32.15
CA PRO A 501 -11.94 7.84 -33.56
C PRO A 501 -10.51 7.64 -34.08
N LYS A 502 -9.50 8.32 -33.48
CA LYS A 502 -8.08 8.17 -33.83
C LYS A 502 -7.34 7.09 -33.01
N GLY A 503 -7.83 6.79 -31.81
CA GLY A 503 -7.30 5.79 -30.88
C GLY A 503 -8.43 4.86 -30.43
N ARG A 504 -8.96 4.07 -31.37
CA ARG A 504 -10.06 3.14 -31.06
C ARG A 504 -9.55 2.02 -30.16
N CYS A 505 -10.29 1.75 -29.09
CA CYS A 505 -10.12 0.59 -28.23
C CYS A 505 -11.46 -0.16 -28.12
N GLN A 506 -11.44 -1.38 -27.60
CA GLN A 506 -12.65 -2.16 -27.34
C GLN A 506 -13.08 -2.02 -25.87
N GLU A 507 -14.33 -1.66 -25.65
CA GLU A 507 -14.90 -1.42 -24.31
C GLU A 507 -15.43 -2.70 -23.66
N ASP A 508 -15.76 -3.73 -24.45
CA ASP A 508 -16.20 -5.04 -23.96
C ASP A 508 -15.12 -5.69 -23.05
N PRO A 509 -15.41 -5.96 -21.77
CA PRO A 509 -14.46 -6.61 -20.87
C PRO A 509 -14.13 -8.06 -21.27
N ASN A 510 -14.94 -8.69 -22.13
CA ASN A 510 -14.72 -10.04 -22.66
C ASN A 510 -13.89 -10.03 -23.97
N TRP A 511 -13.29 -8.90 -24.32
CA TRP A 511 -12.50 -8.75 -25.54
C TRP A 511 -11.17 -9.52 -25.49
N ASP A 512 -11.19 -10.73 -26.03
CA ASP A 512 -9.97 -11.49 -26.29
C ASP A 512 -9.27 -11.00 -27.57
N ILE A 513 -8.30 -10.11 -27.36
CA ILE A 513 -7.43 -9.57 -28.41
C ILE A 513 -6.53 -10.65 -29.05
N ILE A 514 -6.16 -11.69 -28.30
CA ILE A 514 -5.33 -12.81 -28.78
C ILE A 514 -6.13 -13.59 -29.81
N ARG A 515 -7.37 -13.96 -29.44
CA ARG A 515 -8.32 -14.62 -30.34
C ARG A 515 -8.51 -13.83 -31.64
N CYS A 516 -8.73 -12.51 -31.55
CA CYS A 516 -8.88 -11.67 -32.74
C CYS A 516 -7.63 -11.72 -33.65
N ILE A 517 -6.43 -11.68 -33.07
CA ILE A 517 -5.16 -11.77 -33.81
C ILE A 517 -4.96 -13.18 -34.41
N GLU A 518 -5.25 -14.23 -33.66
CA GLU A 518 -5.21 -15.63 -34.14
C GLU A 518 -6.19 -15.86 -35.31
N GLU A 519 -7.42 -15.35 -35.22
CA GLU A 519 -8.41 -15.37 -36.30
C GLU A 519 -7.97 -14.54 -37.51
N TYR A 520 -7.29 -13.41 -37.32
CA TYR A 520 -6.68 -12.65 -38.41
C TYR A 520 -5.58 -13.48 -39.10
N ILE A 521 -4.70 -14.12 -38.33
CA ILE A 521 -3.62 -14.98 -38.86
C ILE A 521 -4.22 -16.12 -39.69
N ILE A 522 -5.20 -16.85 -39.15
CA ILE A 522 -5.81 -18.00 -39.84
C ILE A 522 -6.53 -17.55 -41.12
N ARG A 523 -7.30 -16.45 -41.08
CA ARG A 523 -7.94 -15.88 -42.29
C ARG A 523 -6.94 -15.45 -43.37
N LYS A 524 -5.70 -15.07 -43.00
CA LYS A 524 -4.65 -14.70 -43.96
C LYS A 524 -3.89 -15.88 -44.55
N ILE A 525 -3.78 -17.01 -43.84
CA ILE A 525 -3.03 -18.18 -44.31
C ILE A 525 -3.91 -19.28 -44.91
N GLY A 526 -5.20 -19.35 -44.54
CA GLY A 526 -6.16 -20.33 -45.05
C GLY A 526 -6.08 -21.72 -44.40
N CYS A 527 -5.39 -21.84 -43.26
CA CYS A 527 -5.25 -23.04 -42.46
C CYS A 527 -5.04 -22.68 -40.98
N THR A 528 -5.29 -23.60 -40.06
CA THR A 528 -4.95 -23.46 -38.63
C THR A 528 -3.68 -24.25 -38.33
N TYR A 529 -2.98 -23.93 -37.24
CA TYR A 529 -1.90 -24.77 -36.73
C TYR A 529 -2.30 -25.32 -35.35
N PRO A 530 -1.87 -26.54 -34.93
CA PRO A 530 -2.34 -27.25 -33.72
C PRO A 530 -2.20 -26.55 -32.36
N TRP A 531 -1.76 -25.29 -32.37
CA TRP A 531 -1.28 -24.54 -31.22
C TRP A 531 -1.89 -23.13 -31.14
N ILE A 532 -2.79 -22.79 -32.08
CA ILE A 532 -3.78 -21.73 -31.86
C ILE A 532 -4.88 -22.36 -31.02
N LEU A 533 -5.07 -21.81 -29.81
CA LEU A 533 -5.96 -22.40 -28.81
C LEU A 533 -7.25 -21.58 -28.61
N ARG A 534 -7.30 -20.31 -29.08
CA ARG A 534 -8.41 -19.39 -28.77
C ARG A 534 -9.29 -19.05 -29.97
N ALA A 535 -8.79 -19.15 -31.20
CA ALA A 535 -9.61 -18.99 -32.39
C ALA A 535 -10.61 -20.15 -32.55
N ASN A 536 -11.90 -19.85 -32.53
CA ASN A 536 -12.96 -20.83 -32.79
C ASN A 536 -13.22 -20.91 -34.30
N LEU A 537 -12.65 -21.91 -34.98
CA LEU A 537 -12.69 -22.03 -36.44
C LEU A 537 -12.96 -23.46 -36.90
N ASP A 538 -14.20 -23.89 -36.69
CA ASP A 538 -14.76 -25.11 -37.26
C ASP A 538 -14.52 -25.18 -38.78
N GLY A 539 -14.08 -26.35 -39.25
CA GLY A 539 -13.89 -26.63 -40.68
C GLY A 539 -12.60 -26.09 -41.31
N VAL A 540 -11.74 -25.37 -40.58
CA VAL A 540 -10.43 -24.96 -41.10
C VAL A 540 -9.41 -26.10 -40.98
N LYS A 541 -8.81 -26.50 -42.10
CA LYS A 541 -7.78 -27.56 -42.13
C LYS A 541 -6.50 -27.16 -41.38
N ASN A 542 -5.78 -28.15 -40.85
CA ASN A 542 -4.42 -27.94 -40.35
C ASN A 542 -3.46 -27.57 -41.49
N CYS A 543 -2.54 -26.63 -41.24
CA CYS A 543 -1.40 -26.33 -42.09
C CYS A 543 -0.46 -27.53 -42.09
N SER A 544 -0.16 -28.10 -43.26
CA SER A 544 0.64 -29.32 -43.38
C SER A 544 1.82 -29.18 -44.35
N THR A 545 1.81 -28.15 -45.19
CA THR A 545 2.85 -27.93 -46.20
C THR A 545 3.84 -26.85 -45.78
N ARG A 546 5.11 -27.00 -46.19
CA ARG A 546 6.16 -25.99 -45.96
C ARG A 546 5.78 -24.60 -46.51
N GLU A 547 4.98 -24.54 -47.58
CA GLU A 547 4.49 -23.27 -48.15
C GLU A 547 3.47 -22.58 -47.21
N GLU A 548 2.54 -23.33 -46.63
CA GLU A 548 1.59 -22.81 -45.63
C GLU A 548 2.31 -22.30 -44.38
N PHE A 549 3.31 -23.03 -43.88
CA PHE A 549 4.17 -22.55 -42.80
C PHE A 549 5.00 -21.32 -43.20
N GLY A 550 5.47 -21.25 -44.45
CA GLY A 550 6.10 -20.04 -44.99
C GLY A 550 5.16 -18.82 -44.99
N LYS A 551 3.88 -19.01 -45.35
CA LYS A 551 2.85 -17.97 -45.27
C LYS A 551 2.56 -17.56 -43.83
N LEU A 552 2.43 -18.52 -42.91
CA LEU A 552 2.28 -18.28 -41.46
C LEU A 552 3.41 -17.41 -40.92
N LEU A 553 4.65 -17.74 -41.25
CA LEU A 553 5.82 -16.99 -40.83
C LEU A 553 5.93 -15.61 -41.50
N GLY A 554 5.46 -15.48 -42.74
CA GLY A 554 5.29 -14.18 -43.40
C GLY A 554 4.23 -13.29 -42.74
N VAL A 555 3.09 -13.86 -42.35
CA VAL A 555 2.01 -13.13 -41.65
C VAL A 555 2.44 -12.76 -40.22
N HIS A 556 3.06 -13.68 -39.47
CA HIS A 556 3.71 -13.36 -38.20
C HIS A 556 4.75 -12.27 -38.41
N GLY A 557 5.68 -12.40 -39.36
CA GLY A 557 6.67 -11.37 -39.69
C GLY A 557 6.07 -10.00 -40.02
N ALA A 558 4.98 -9.95 -40.78
CA ALA A 558 4.26 -8.71 -41.09
C ALA A 558 3.59 -8.10 -39.86
N ILE A 559 3.04 -8.94 -38.97
CA ILE A 559 2.59 -8.53 -37.64
C ILE A 559 3.82 -7.99 -36.88
N LEU A 560 4.84 -8.82 -36.55
CA LEU A 560 6.11 -8.55 -35.82
C LEU A 560 6.84 -7.24 -36.17
N ASN A 561 6.78 -6.78 -37.43
CA ASN A 561 7.43 -5.55 -37.87
C ASN A 561 6.49 -4.33 -37.92
N THR A 562 5.21 -4.50 -37.59
CA THR A 562 4.21 -3.43 -37.50
C THR A 562 4.19 -2.82 -36.10
N SER A 563 4.29 -1.49 -36.03
CA SER A 563 4.21 -0.76 -34.76
C SER A 563 2.82 -0.91 -34.12
N PRO A 564 2.71 -0.94 -32.77
CA PRO A 564 1.45 -1.11 -32.05
C PRO A 564 0.33 -0.18 -32.52
N SER A 565 0.64 1.09 -32.73
CA SER A 565 -0.29 2.12 -33.24
C SER A 565 -0.83 1.88 -34.65
N LYS A 566 -0.18 1.00 -35.43
CA LYS A 566 -0.60 0.56 -36.76
C LYS A 566 -1.22 -0.84 -36.75
N LEU A 567 -1.02 -1.62 -35.69
CA LEU A 567 -1.51 -3.00 -35.63
C LEU A 567 -3.04 -3.11 -35.78
N PRO A 568 -3.89 -2.29 -35.12
CA PRO A 568 -5.33 -2.31 -35.36
C PRO A 568 -5.73 -2.01 -36.81
N LYS A 569 -4.91 -1.27 -37.56
CA LYS A 569 -5.15 -0.99 -39.00
C LYS A 569 -4.74 -2.16 -39.90
N LEU A 570 -3.78 -2.98 -39.46
CA LEU A 570 -3.35 -4.20 -40.17
C LEU A 570 -4.31 -5.36 -39.90
N THR A 571 -4.64 -5.60 -38.64
CA THR A 571 -5.38 -6.80 -38.19
C THR A 571 -6.89 -6.59 -38.11
N GLY A 572 -7.34 -5.33 -37.94
CA GLY A 572 -8.72 -5.02 -37.54
C GLY A 572 -8.99 -5.19 -36.04
N CYS A 573 -7.98 -5.59 -35.24
CA CYS A 573 -8.13 -5.85 -33.81
C CYS A 573 -7.70 -4.63 -32.97
N PRO A 574 -8.64 -3.83 -32.42
CA PRO A 574 -8.30 -2.80 -31.44
C PRO A 574 -7.77 -3.41 -30.12
N PRO A 575 -6.95 -2.68 -29.35
CA PRO A 575 -6.65 -3.05 -27.96
C PRO A 575 -7.89 -2.91 -27.08
N PRO A 576 -8.01 -3.63 -25.95
CA PRO A 576 -9.04 -3.32 -24.96
C PRO A 576 -8.80 -1.92 -24.38
N CYS A 577 -9.87 -1.23 -23.98
CA CYS A 577 -9.78 0.09 -23.35
C CYS A 577 -9.22 0.00 -21.92
N THR A 578 -9.52 -1.08 -21.21
CA THR A 578 -8.90 -1.38 -19.90
C THR A 578 -7.74 -2.35 -20.11
N LEU A 579 -6.56 -1.99 -19.63
CA LEU A 579 -5.32 -2.76 -19.69
C LEU A 579 -4.73 -2.89 -18.29
N ASN A 580 -4.08 -4.02 -18.02
CA ASN A 580 -3.19 -4.17 -16.87
C ASN A 580 -1.75 -4.04 -17.39
N ASP A 581 -1.05 -2.99 -16.98
CA ASP A 581 0.37 -2.80 -17.23
C ASP A 581 1.15 -3.46 -16.09
N PHE A 582 2.28 -4.10 -16.41
CA PHE A 582 3.13 -4.73 -15.40
C PHE A 582 4.53 -4.14 -15.43
N ALA A 583 5.07 -3.78 -14.26
CA ALA A 583 6.47 -3.45 -14.08
C ALA A 583 7.14 -4.59 -13.30
N ILE A 584 8.16 -5.21 -13.88
CA ILE A 584 8.91 -6.30 -13.25
C ILE A 584 10.25 -5.78 -12.74
N ALA A 585 10.58 -6.14 -11.50
CA ALA A 585 11.96 -6.08 -11.00
C ALA A 585 12.45 -7.49 -10.69
N THR A 586 13.65 -7.83 -11.18
CA THR A 586 14.31 -9.12 -10.90
C THR A 586 15.41 -8.94 -9.86
N ARG A 587 15.55 -9.90 -8.94
CA ARG A 587 16.64 -9.94 -7.96
C ARG A 587 17.14 -11.38 -7.77
N ASP A 588 18.45 -11.57 -7.67
CA ASP A 588 19.01 -12.86 -7.22
C ASP A 588 18.62 -13.07 -5.75
N VAL A 589 17.93 -14.16 -5.45
CA VAL A 589 17.55 -14.58 -4.09
C VAL A 589 18.37 -15.80 -3.71
N ASN A 590 19.08 -15.69 -2.58
CA ASN A 590 19.82 -16.79 -1.99
C ASN A 590 19.13 -17.23 -0.69
N PHE A 591 18.52 -18.40 -0.71
CA PHE A 591 17.80 -18.98 0.43
C PHE A 591 18.70 -19.70 1.45
N GLY A 592 20.02 -19.50 1.40
CA GLY A 592 20.93 -19.96 2.45
C GLY A 592 21.00 -21.48 2.64
N GLY A 593 20.62 -22.26 1.62
CA GLY A 593 20.54 -23.73 1.67
C GLY A 593 19.22 -24.29 2.23
N VAL A 594 18.29 -23.45 2.71
CA VAL A 594 17.01 -23.90 3.32
C VAL A 594 16.13 -24.67 2.34
N ILE A 595 16.18 -24.33 1.05
CA ILE A 595 15.37 -24.94 -0.03
C ILE A 595 16.18 -26.01 -0.81
N GLY A 596 17.28 -26.49 -0.22
CA GLY A 596 18.16 -27.49 -0.82
C GLY A 596 18.89 -27.01 -2.09
N ASN A 597 19.47 -27.96 -2.82
CA ASN A 597 20.33 -27.68 -3.98
C ASN A 597 19.52 -27.51 -5.28
N SER A 598 18.60 -26.56 -5.28
CA SER A 598 17.64 -26.31 -6.34
C SER A 598 17.90 -24.97 -7.07
N THR A 599 17.33 -24.81 -8.27
CA THR A 599 17.24 -23.52 -8.97
C THR A 599 15.79 -23.27 -9.37
N GLY A 600 15.41 -22.01 -9.53
CA GLY A 600 14.02 -21.65 -9.71
C GLY A 600 13.80 -20.16 -9.87
N ILE A 601 12.53 -19.79 -9.81
CA ILE A 601 12.11 -18.41 -9.56
C ILE A 601 11.29 -18.33 -8.27
N THR A 602 11.22 -17.14 -7.70
CA THR A 602 10.09 -16.77 -6.86
C THR A 602 9.28 -15.67 -7.52
N TYR A 603 7.98 -15.64 -7.25
CA TYR A 603 7.02 -14.82 -7.97
C TYR A 603 6.00 -14.25 -7.00
N TYR A 604 5.88 -12.92 -6.95
CA TYR A 604 5.01 -12.22 -6.00
C TYR A 604 4.74 -10.75 -6.41
N LEU A 605 3.66 -10.17 -5.86
CA LEU A 605 3.37 -8.74 -6.01
C LEU A 605 4.34 -7.91 -5.15
N GLY A 606 4.94 -6.88 -5.74
CA GLY A 606 5.91 -6.00 -5.08
C GLY A 606 5.31 -4.84 -4.28
N THR A 607 3.99 -4.65 -4.35
CA THR A 607 3.23 -3.59 -3.66
C THR A 607 1.76 -4.00 -3.49
N THR A 608 1.08 -3.49 -2.46
CA THR A 608 -0.39 -3.52 -2.25
C THR A 608 -1.13 -2.43 -3.01
N ASN A 609 -0.43 -1.49 -3.62
CA ASN A 609 -1.07 -0.30 -4.17
C ASN A 609 -1.27 -0.48 -5.67
N LEU A 610 -2.53 -0.52 -6.13
CA LEU A 610 -2.84 -0.49 -7.56
C LEU A 610 -2.77 0.95 -8.07
N GLU A 611 -1.77 1.26 -8.90
CA GLU A 611 -1.73 2.54 -9.61
C GLU A 611 -2.77 2.53 -10.73
N VAL A 612 -3.84 3.33 -10.62
CA VAL A 612 -4.89 3.43 -11.63
C VAL A 612 -4.72 4.70 -12.47
N THR A 613 -4.29 4.54 -13.71
CA THR A 613 -4.25 5.63 -14.70
C THR A 613 -5.53 5.62 -15.55
N LYS A 614 -6.31 6.70 -15.52
CA LYS A 614 -7.53 6.84 -16.31
C LYS A 614 -7.45 8.06 -17.22
N GLU A 615 -7.54 7.84 -18.53
CA GLU A 615 -7.79 8.92 -19.48
C GLU A 615 -9.22 9.44 -19.27
N THR A 616 -9.36 10.75 -19.15
CA THR A 616 -10.66 11.46 -19.06
C THR A 616 -10.72 12.58 -20.08
N TRP A 617 -11.91 12.92 -20.54
CA TRP A 617 -12.10 14.09 -21.39
C TRP A 617 -11.80 15.33 -20.55
N LEU A 618 -10.70 16.04 -20.86
CA LEU A 618 -10.34 17.32 -20.24
C LEU A 618 -11.46 18.36 -20.40
N TYR A 619 -12.24 18.22 -21.47
CA TYR A 619 -13.32 19.12 -21.84
C TYR A 619 -14.49 18.30 -22.37
N ASP A 620 -15.59 18.25 -21.61
CA ASP A 620 -16.82 17.59 -22.02
C ASP A 620 -17.84 18.59 -22.61
N VAL A 621 -19.00 18.08 -23.01
CA VAL A 621 -20.05 18.93 -23.60
C VAL A 621 -20.68 19.86 -22.53
N ASN A 622 -20.63 19.50 -21.26
CA ASN A 622 -21.17 20.33 -20.18
C ASN A 622 -20.27 21.55 -19.93
N ASN A 623 -18.94 21.37 -19.93
CA ASN A 623 -17.96 22.44 -19.88
C ASN A 623 -18.11 23.37 -21.09
N LEU A 624 -18.31 22.83 -22.30
CA LEU A 624 -18.58 23.63 -23.50
C LEU A 624 -19.83 24.52 -23.34
N ILE A 625 -20.94 23.94 -22.85
CA ILE A 625 -22.19 24.68 -22.63
C ILE A 625 -22.03 25.71 -21.50
N GLY A 626 -21.29 25.36 -20.44
CA GLY A 626 -21.00 26.24 -19.31
C GLY A 626 -20.15 27.44 -19.69
N GLU A 627 -19.08 27.26 -20.47
CA GLU A 627 -18.20 28.34 -20.92
C GLU A 627 -18.85 29.21 -22.00
N ILE A 628 -19.56 28.62 -22.97
CA ILE A 628 -20.33 29.39 -23.97
C ILE A 628 -21.45 30.17 -23.28
N GLY A 629 -22.25 29.51 -22.43
CA GLY A 629 -23.35 30.14 -21.71
C GLY A 629 -22.88 31.23 -20.72
N GLY A 630 -21.80 30.96 -20.00
CA GLY A 630 -21.15 31.91 -19.09
C GLY A 630 -20.60 33.12 -19.84
N SER A 631 -19.92 32.91 -20.98
CA SER A 631 -19.40 34.02 -21.82
C SER A 631 -20.52 34.84 -22.44
N LEU A 632 -21.58 34.19 -22.95
CA LEU A 632 -22.76 34.85 -23.53
C LEU A 632 -23.48 35.71 -22.47
N GLY A 633 -23.67 35.15 -21.27
CA GLY A 633 -24.27 35.86 -20.13
C GLY A 633 -23.40 37.02 -19.65
N LEU A 634 -22.09 36.83 -19.55
CA LEU A 634 -21.15 37.84 -19.04
C LEU A 634 -20.98 39.02 -20.01
N PHE A 635 -20.79 38.77 -21.30
CA PHE A 635 -20.48 39.82 -22.28
C PHE A 635 -21.71 40.48 -22.90
N LEU A 636 -22.84 39.78 -22.99
CA LEU A 636 -24.05 40.27 -23.67
C LEU A 636 -25.28 40.38 -22.75
N GLY A 637 -25.22 39.87 -21.51
CA GLY A 637 -26.41 39.67 -20.69
C GLY A 637 -27.41 38.68 -21.31
N ALA A 638 -26.99 37.93 -22.33
CA ALA A 638 -27.86 37.14 -23.18
C ALA A 638 -27.82 35.66 -22.79
N SER A 639 -28.92 34.97 -23.04
CA SER A 639 -29.05 33.52 -22.90
C SER A 639 -29.43 32.87 -24.23
N LEU A 640 -29.51 31.54 -24.26
CA LEU A 640 -30.05 30.82 -25.42
C LEU A 640 -31.47 31.31 -25.79
N LEU A 641 -32.29 31.70 -24.80
CA LEU A 641 -33.63 32.25 -25.02
C LEU A 641 -33.57 33.60 -25.76
N THR A 642 -32.62 34.46 -25.41
CA THR A 642 -32.41 35.75 -26.09
C THR A 642 -32.09 35.57 -27.58
N ILE A 643 -31.35 34.51 -27.94
CA ILE A 643 -31.08 34.16 -29.34
C ILE A 643 -32.38 33.73 -30.03
N PHE A 644 -33.21 32.89 -29.40
CA PHE A 644 -34.52 32.50 -29.95
C PHE A 644 -35.47 33.68 -30.13
N GLU A 645 -35.52 34.62 -29.18
CA GLU A 645 -36.31 35.85 -29.27
C GLU A 645 -35.89 36.73 -30.46
N VAL A 646 -34.57 36.91 -30.68
CA VAL A 646 -34.04 37.66 -31.82
C VAL A 646 -34.37 36.97 -33.14
N VAL A 647 -34.24 35.64 -33.21
CA VAL A 647 -34.59 34.85 -34.41
C VAL A 647 -36.10 34.95 -34.70
N GLN A 648 -36.96 34.79 -33.69
CA GLN A 648 -38.42 34.90 -33.84
C GLN A 648 -38.82 36.31 -34.29
N GLY A 649 -38.27 37.35 -33.66
CA GLY A 649 -38.51 38.75 -34.04
C GLY A 649 -38.04 39.07 -35.47
N GLY A 650 -36.91 38.48 -35.90
CA GLY A 650 -36.42 38.55 -37.28
C GLY A 650 -37.37 37.88 -38.27
N PHE A 651 -37.77 36.63 -37.99
CA PHE A 651 -38.72 35.88 -38.82
C PHE A 651 -40.05 36.62 -38.96
N MET A 652 -40.63 37.12 -37.88
CA MET A 652 -41.89 37.88 -37.92
C MET A 652 -41.79 39.14 -38.79
N LYS A 653 -40.66 39.87 -38.74
CA LYS A 653 -40.42 41.03 -39.62
C LYS A 653 -40.32 40.62 -41.09
N VAL A 654 -39.56 39.57 -41.42
CA VAL A 654 -39.44 39.07 -42.81
C VAL A 654 -40.80 38.63 -43.34
N PHE A 655 -41.57 37.87 -42.55
CA PHE A 655 -42.91 37.42 -42.93
C PHE A 655 -43.87 38.60 -43.18
N HIS A 656 -43.78 39.66 -42.37
CA HIS A 656 -44.57 40.88 -42.57
C HIS A 656 -44.18 41.65 -43.85
N VAL A 657 -42.90 41.67 -44.23
CA VAL A 657 -42.43 42.29 -45.47
C VAL A 657 -42.89 41.48 -46.68
N VAL A 658 -42.78 40.16 -46.64
CA VAL A 658 -43.22 39.26 -47.74
C VAL A 658 -44.74 39.34 -47.95
N ASN A 659 -45.55 39.28 -46.89
CA ASN A 659 -47.01 39.38 -47.00
C ASN A 659 -47.52 40.83 -47.14
N GLY A 660 -46.70 41.84 -46.87
CA GLY A 660 -47.03 43.24 -47.07
C GLY A 660 -46.86 43.70 -48.52
N GLY A 661 -46.07 42.97 -49.32
CA GLY A 661 -45.78 43.29 -50.74
C GLY A 661 -46.81 42.79 -51.75
N THR A 662 -47.93 42.20 -51.31
CA THR A 662 -48.99 41.63 -52.17
C THR A 662 -50.31 42.42 -52.09
N LYS A 663 -50.22 43.75 -52.15
CA LYS A 663 -51.35 44.67 -52.34
C LYS A 663 -51.14 45.57 -53.55
#